data_AF-A0A2K6RN16-F1
#
_entry.id   AF-A0A2K6RN16-F1
#
_cell.length_a   1.000
_cell.length_b   1.000
_cell.length_c   1.000
_cell.angle_alpha   90.00
_cell.angle_beta   90.00
_cell.angle_gamma   90.00
#
_symmetry.space_group_name_H-M   'P 1'
#
loop_
_entity.id
_entity.type
_entity.pdbx_description
1 polymer ?
#
loop_
_entity_poly.entity_id
_entity_poly.type
_entity_poly.pdbx_seq_one_letter_code
_entity_poly.pdbx_strand_id
1 'polypeptide(L)'
;MLGLRPPLLALVGLLSLGCVLSQECTKFKVSSCRECIESGPGCTWCQKLNFTGPGDPDSIRCDTRPQLLMRGCPADDIMDPRSLAETQEDHNGGQKQLSPQKVTLYLRPGQAAEFTVTFRRAKGYPIDLYYLMDLSYSMLDDLRNVKKLGGDLLQALNEITESGRIGFGSFVDKTVLPFVNTHPDKLRNPCPDKEKECQAPFAFRHVLKLTSNSNQFQREVGKQLISGNLDAPEGGLDAMMQVAACPEEIGWRNVTRLLVFATDDGFHFAGDGKLGAILTPNDGRCHLEDNMYKRSNEFDYPSVGQLAHKLAENNIQPIFAVTRKMVKTYEKLTEIIPKSAVGELSDDSSNVVQLIKNAYNKLSSRVFLDHNALPDTLKVTYDSFCSNGVTLRDQSRGDCDGVQINVPVTFRVKVTATECIQEQSFVIRALGFTDTVAVRVLPQCECRCRDLSRDRSFCHGKGFLECGICRCDTGYIGKTCECQTQGRSSQELEGSCRKDNNSVICSGLGDCVCGQCLCHTSDVPGKQIYGQYCECDNVNCERHNGQVCGGPGRGLCSCGECRCLQGFDGSACQCERTTEGCLNPQRVECSGRGRCRCNVCECKDNYQPPLCQECPGCPSPCGKHISCAECLKFDKGPFGKNCSAACRDLQLSNNPVKGRTCKERDSEGCWVTYMLEQQDGWDRYIIYVDENRECVAGPNIAAIVGGTVAGIVLIGVLLLVIWKALTHLSDLREYRHFEKEKLKSQWNNDNPLFKSATTTVMNPKFAES
;
A
#
# COMPACT_ATOMS: atom_id res chain seq x y z
N MET A 1 10.00 -23.25 -62.41
CA MET A 1 10.26 -21.83 -62.09
C MET A 1 8.95 -21.08 -62.27
N LEU A 2 8.27 -20.72 -61.18
CA LEU A 2 7.00 -19.99 -61.18
C LEU A 2 7.11 -18.84 -60.17
N GLY A 3 7.25 -17.62 -60.67
CA GLY A 3 6.92 -16.36 -59.97
C GLY A 3 5.69 -15.75 -60.66
N LEU A 4 4.99 -14.72 -60.17
CA LEU A 4 5.14 -13.87 -58.99
C LEU A 4 3.76 -13.14 -58.79
N ARG A 5 3.17 -13.20 -57.58
CA ARG A 5 2.15 -12.30 -56.93
C ARG A 5 0.74 -12.07 -57.55
N PRO A 6 -0.30 -11.61 -56.78
CA PRO A 6 -0.45 -11.45 -55.30
C PRO A 6 -1.74 -12.10 -54.71
N PRO A 7 -1.90 -12.16 -53.38
CA PRO A 7 -2.87 -11.26 -52.73
C PRO A 7 -2.41 -10.77 -51.35
N LEU A 8 -2.32 -9.45 -51.16
CA LEU A 8 -2.03 -8.84 -49.85
C LEU A 8 -3.04 -7.74 -49.45
N LEU A 9 -4.16 -7.63 -50.18
CA LEU A 9 -5.18 -6.59 -49.95
C LEU A 9 -6.38 -7.05 -49.11
N ALA A 10 -6.49 -8.34 -48.77
CA ALA A 10 -7.63 -8.85 -47.99
C ALA A 10 -7.39 -8.87 -46.47
N LEU A 11 -6.14 -8.71 -46.00
CA LEU A 11 -5.82 -8.86 -44.57
C LEU A 11 -5.78 -7.53 -43.77
N VAL A 12 -5.85 -6.38 -44.45
CA VAL A 12 -5.83 -5.06 -43.78
C VAL A 12 -7.23 -4.56 -43.42
N GLY A 13 -8.30 -5.16 -43.97
CA GLY A 13 -9.69 -4.79 -43.66
C GLY A 13 -10.28 -5.41 -42.39
N LEU A 14 -9.56 -6.32 -41.72
CA LEU A 14 -10.07 -7.11 -40.58
C LEU A 14 -9.52 -6.69 -39.21
N LEU A 15 -8.62 -5.70 -39.15
CA LEU A 15 -7.98 -5.23 -37.89
C LEU A 15 -8.46 -3.85 -37.41
N SER A 16 -9.50 -3.29 -38.02
CA SER A 16 -10.10 -2.00 -37.63
C SER A 16 -11.54 -2.11 -37.11
N LEU A 17 -11.98 -3.31 -36.71
CA LEU A 17 -13.17 -3.45 -35.88
C LEU A 17 -12.76 -3.26 -34.42
N GLY A 18 -12.69 -1.99 -34.01
CA GLY A 18 -12.82 -1.65 -32.60
C GLY A 18 -14.06 -2.33 -32.05
N CYS A 19 -13.96 -2.90 -30.86
CA CYS A 19 -15.06 -3.55 -30.16
C CYS A 19 -16.20 -2.53 -29.96
N VAL A 20 -17.14 -2.47 -30.91
CA VAL A 20 -18.40 -1.78 -30.71
C VAL A 20 -19.20 -2.72 -29.83
N LEU A 21 -19.14 -2.52 -28.52
CA LEU A 21 -20.15 -3.07 -27.63
C LEU A 21 -21.50 -2.68 -28.25
N SER A 22 -22.30 -3.67 -28.65
CA SER A 22 -23.69 -3.46 -28.99
C SER A 22 -24.33 -2.77 -27.79
N GLN A 23 -24.55 -1.47 -27.88
CA GLN A 23 -25.19 -0.72 -26.80
C GLN A 23 -26.63 -1.21 -26.71
N GLU A 24 -26.90 -2.06 -25.72
CA GLU A 24 -28.25 -2.56 -25.46
C GLU A 24 -29.11 -1.44 -24.86
N CYS A 25 -30.29 -1.20 -25.45
CA CYS A 25 -31.32 -0.36 -24.84
C CYS A 25 -32.31 -1.27 -24.13
N THR A 26 -32.29 -1.20 -22.80
CA THR A 26 -33.21 -1.96 -21.97
C THR A 26 -34.27 -1.02 -21.40
N LYS A 27 -35.53 -1.28 -21.75
CA LYS A 27 -36.65 -0.34 -21.52
C LYS A 27 -37.05 -0.35 -20.05
N PHE A 28 -36.69 0.69 -19.30
CA PHE A 28 -37.09 0.88 -17.91
C PHE A 28 -38.07 2.05 -17.84
N LYS A 29 -39.36 1.76 -17.62
CA LYS A 29 -40.40 2.78 -17.40
C LYS A 29 -40.45 3.87 -18.50
N VAL A 30 -40.65 3.49 -19.76
CA VAL A 30 -40.49 4.37 -20.94
C VAL A 30 -41.75 5.17 -21.30
N SER A 31 -42.35 5.90 -20.34
CA SER A 31 -43.55 6.71 -20.60
C SER A 31 -43.25 8.06 -21.29
N SER A 32 -41.97 8.46 -21.32
CA SER A 32 -41.53 9.70 -21.94
C SER A 32 -40.13 9.61 -22.55
N CYS A 33 -39.79 10.63 -23.33
CA CYS A 33 -38.45 10.74 -23.90
C CYS A 33 -37.38 10.78 -22.81
N ARG A 34 -37.57 11.58 -21.75
CA ARG A 34 -36.62 11.67 -20.64
C ARG A 34 -36.37 10.32 -19.95
N GLU A 35 -37.44 9.60 -19.60
CA GLU A 35 -37.30 8.28 -18.96
C GLU A 35 -36.63 7.24 -19.89
N CYS A 36 -36.84 7.37 -21.20
CA CYS A 36 -36.12 6.58 -22.18
C CYS A 36 -34.60 6.87 -22.16
N ILE A 37 -34.21 8.14 -22.05
CA ILE A 37 -32.79 8.53 -21.96
C ILE A 37 -32.17 8.07 -20.63
N GLU A 38 -32.94 8.12 -19.53
CA GLU A 38 -32.53 7.63 -18.20
C GLU A 38 -32.41 6.09 -18.15
N SER A 39 -33.13 5.37 -19.01
CA SER A 39 -33.08 3.89 -19.08
C SER A 39 -31.69 3.34 -19.41
N GLY A 40 -30.88 4.10 -20.15
CA GLY A 40 -29.49 3.73 -20.42
C GLY A 40 -28.85 4.51 -21.57
N PRO A 41 -27.52 4.41 -21.72
CA PRO A 41 -26.74 5.18 -22.70
C PRO A 41 -27.01 4.78 -24.16
N GLY A 42 -27.48 3.55 -24.39
CA GLY A 42 -27.86 3.03 -25.72
C GLY A 42 -29.28 3.38 -26.17
N CYS A 43 -30.11 3.94 -25.29
CA CYS A 43 -31.50 4.21 -25.57
C CYS A 43 -31.69 5.50 -26.35
N THR A 44 -32.57 5.48 -27.34
CA THR A 44 -32.92 6.64 -28.15
C THR A 44 -34.42 6.71 -28.33
N TRP A 45 -34.95 7.91 -28.59
CA TRP A 45 -36.38 8.14 -28.67
C TRP A 45 -36.81 8.65 -30.04
N CYS A 46 -37.88 8.10 -30.61
CA CYS A 46 -38.47 8.57 -31.86
C CYS A 46 -39.61 9.58 -31.63
N GLN A 47 -39.41 10.84 -32.04
CA GLN A 47 -40.43 11.90 -31.92
C GLN A 47 -41.48 11.92 -33.05
N LYS A 48 -41.33 11.09 -34.09
CA LYS A 48 -42.25 11.08 -35.25
C LYS A 48 -43.69 10.79 -34.82
N LEU A 49 -44.63 11.65 -35.24
CA LEU A 49 -46.06 11.43 -35.04
C LEU A 49 -46.54 10.22 -35.84
N ASN A 50 -47.53 9.48 -35.31
CA ASN A 50 -48.08 8.26 -35.91
C ASN A 50 -47.03 7.18 -36.23
N PHE A 51 -45.94 7.12 -35.45
CA PHE A 51 -44.93 6.07 -35.57
C PHE A 51 -45.43 4.71 -35.06
N THR A 52 -46.28 4.70 -34.03
CA THR A 52 -46.89 3.49 -33.48
C THR A 52 -48.14 3.11 -34.27
N GLY A 53 -48.29 1.84 -34.66
CA GLY A 53 -49.50 1.34 -35.29
C GLY A 53 -50.72 1.24 -34.35
N PRO A 54 -51.91 0.92 -34.88
CA PRO A 54 -53.09 0.58 -34.08
C PRO A 54 -52.78 -0.68 -33.23
N GLY A 55 -52.72 -0.52 -31.91
CA GLY A 55 -52.37 -1.60 -30.96
C GLY A 55 -50.91 -1.62 -30.47
N ASP A 56 -49.97 -0.93 -31.13
CA ASP A 56 -48.57 -0.89 -30.68
C ASP A 56 -48.38 0.01 -29.43
N PRO A 57 -47.60 -0.37 -28.41
CA PRO A 57 -47.40 0.49 -27.24
C PRO A 57 -46.42 1.64 -27.53
N ASP A 58 -46.56 2.79 -26.87
CA ASP A 58 -45.62 3.92 -27.03
C ASP A 58 -44.18 3.60 -26.59
N SER A 59 -43.99 2.53 -25.81
CA SER A 59 -42.69 2.01 -25.42
C SER A 59 -41.80 1.60 -26.61
N ILE A 60 -42.37 1.35 -27.80
CA ILE A 60 -41.59 1.05 -29.00
C ILE A 60 -40.85 2.27 -29.55
N ARG A 61 -41.23 3.49 -29.14
CA ARG A 61 -40.53 4.73 -29.51
C ARG A 61 -39.17 4.82 -28.83
N CYS A 62 -39.00 4.13 -27.70
CA CYS A 62 -37.72 3.97 -27.02
C CYS A 62 -37.04 2.69 -27.48
N ASP A 63 -35.95 2.82 -28.23
CA ASP A 63 -35.12 1.68 -28.64
C ASP A 63 -33.71 2.15 -29.02
N THR A 64 -32.85 1.22 -29.41
CA THR A 64 -31.55 1.56 -29.99
C THR A 64 -31.72 2.27 -31.34
N ARG A 65 -30.79 3.18 -31.66
CA ARG A 65 -30.81 3.92 -32.94
C ARG A 65 -30.96 3.01 -34.18
N PRO A 66 -30.25 1.87 -34.31
CA PRO A 66 -30.43 0.97 -35.44
C PRO A 66 -31.84 0.39 -35.56
N GLN A 67 -32.46 0.01 -34.42
CA GLN A 67 -33.81 -0.55 -34.40
C GLN A 67 -34.87 0.48 -34.80
N LEU A 68 -34.72 1.74 -34.34
CA LEU A 68 -35.63 2.82 -34.72
C LEU A 68 -35.55 3.15 -36.22
N LEU A 69 -34.35 3.18 -36.78
CA LEU A 69 -34.15 3.39 -38.22
C LEU A 69 -34.77 2.25 -39.03
N MET A 70 -34.56 1.00 -38.61
CA MET A 70 -35.14 -0.19 -39.26
C MET A 70 -36.68 -0.17 -39.23
N ARG A 71 -37.28 0.38 -38.17
CA ARG A 71 -38.73 0.55 -38.03
C ARG A 71 -39.29 1.79 -38.74
N GLY A 72 -38.46 2.54 -39.47
CA GLY A 72 -38.90 3.69 -40.27
C GLY A 72 -39.03 5.01 -39.50
N CYS A 73 -38.33 5.16 -38.37
CA CYS A 73 -38.14 6.47 -37.75
C CYS A 73 -37.08 7.26 -38.53
N PRO A 74 -37.37 8.49 -39.00
CA PRO A 74 -36.40 9.36 -39.66
C PRO A 74 -35.22 9.68 -38.74
N ALA A 75 -34.01 9.77 -39.29
CA ALA A 75 -32.80 10.03 -38.50
C ALA A 75 -32.86 11.34 -37.71
N ASP A 76 -33.49 12.39 -38.27
CA ASP A 76 -33.66 13.70 -37.65
C ASP A 76 -34.71 13.72 -36.54
N ASP A 77 -35.58 12.72 -36.49
CA ASP A 77 -36.61 12.56 -35.46
C ASP A 77 -36.15 11.64 -34.31
N ILE A 78 -34.92 11.13 -34.36
CA ILE A 78 -34.31 10.35 -33.28
C ILE A 78 -33.61 11.30 -32.31
N MET A 79 -34.19 11.43 -31.10
CA MET A 79 -33.60 12.14 -29.99
C MET A 79 -32.56 11.25 -29.30
N ASP A 80 -31.31 11.69 -29.35
CA ASP A 80 -30.14 11.00 -28.76
C ASP A 80 -29.21 12.04 -28.12
N PRO A 81 -29.57 12.62 -26.95
CA PRO A 81 -28.66 13.46 -26.20
C PRO A 81 -27.38 12.69 -25.86
N ARG A 82 -26.22 13.32 -26.03
CA ARG A 82 -24.92 12.69 -25.75
C ARG A 82 -24.12 13.50 -24.75
N SER A 83 -23.34 12.79 -23.94
CA SER A 83 -22.36 13.39 -23.05
C SER A 83 -21.30 14.17 -23.85
N LEU A 84 -20.98 15.37 -23.40
CA LEU A 84 -20.04 16.30 -24.06
C LEU A 84 -19.16 16.99 -23.01
N ALA A 85 -17.92 17.28 -23.39
CA ALA A 85 -17.02 18.13 -22.61
C ALA A 85 -16.63 19.38 -23.43
N GLU A 86 -16.84 20.55 -22.86
CA GLU A 86 -16.39 21.84 -23.39
C GLU A 86 -15.21 22.34 -22.56
N THR A 87 -14.05 22.49 -23.21
CA THR A 87 -12.83 22.99 -22.56
C THR A 87 -12.65 24.48 -22.82
N GLN A 88 -12.27 25.23 -21.79
CA GLN A 88 -11.95 26.66 -21.88
C GLN A 88 -10.53 26.87 -21.35
N GLU A 89 -9.66 27.41 -22.21
CA GLU A 89 -8.30 27.80 -21.85
C GLU A 89 -8.26 29.31 -21.52
N ASP A 90 -7.76 29.65 -20.33
CA ASP A 90 -7.45 31.03 -19.99
C ASP A 90 -6.10 31.41 -20.60
N HIS A 91 -6.12 32.21 -21.66
CA HIS A 91 -4.90 32.78 -22.27
C HIS A 91 -4.21 33.85 -21.42
N ASN A 92 -4.82 34.28 -20.30
CA ASN A 92 -4.26 35.30 -19.42
C ASN A 92 -3.65 34.69 -18.13
N GLY A 93 -2.36 34.97 -17.93
CA GLY A 93 -1.69 35.03 -16.62
C GLY A 93 -0.91 33.79 -16.16
N GLY A 94 0.41 33.96 -16.00
CA GLY A 94 1.32 33.14 -15.19
C GLY A 94 1.88 31.86 -15.84
N GLN A 95 3.04 31.38 -15.37
CA GLN A 95 3.58 30.05 -15.67
C GLN A 95 2.64 28.97 -15.07
N LYS A 96 1.52 28.68 -15.73
CA LYS A 96 0.60 27.59 -15.36
C LYS A 96 1.11 26.26 -15.90
N GLN A 97 1.17 25.26 -15.04
CA GLN A 97 1.64 23.92 -15.34
C GLN A 97 0.53 22.99 -15.81
N LEU A 98 -0.73 23.38 -15.64
CA LEU A 98 -1.91 22.54 -15.88
C LEU A 98 -2.90 23.24 -16.85
N SER A 99 -3.38 22.52 -17.87
CA SER A 99 -4.39 23.00 -18.82
C SER A 99 -5.37 21.89 -19.23
N PRO A 100 -6.63 22.20 -19.59
CA PRO A 100 -7.30 23.50 -19.51
C PRO A 100 -7.57 23.93 -18.06
N GLN A 101 -7.96 25.19 -17.84
CA GLN A 101 -8.25 25.70 -16.49
C GLN A 101 -9.72 25.53 -16.11
N LYS A 102 -10.62 25.50 -17.11
CA LYS A 102 -12.05 25.33 -16.92
C LYS A 102 -12.59 24.30 -17.89
N VAL A 103 -13.45 23.43 -17.38
CA VAL A 103 -14.16 22.41 -18.17
C VAL A 103 -15.63 22.44 -17.79
N THR A 104 -16.51 22.48 -18.78
CA THR A 104 -17.95 22.32 -18.60
C THR A 104 -18.37 20.98 -19.19
N LEU A 105 -18.89 20.10 -18.35
CA LEU A 105 -19.35 18.77 -18.72
C LEU A 105 -20.87 18.77 -18.81
N TYR A 106 -21.40 18.18 -19.89
CA TYR A 106 -22.81 17.85 -20.05
C TYR A 106 -22.90 16.33 -19.95
N LEU A 107 -23.48 15.81 -18.87
CA LEU A 107 -23.48 14.37 -18.58
C LEU A 107 -24.86 13.76 -18.79
N ARG A 108 -24.91 12.73 -19.63
CA ARG A 108 -26.03 11.80 -19.73
C ARG A 108 -25.78 10.59 -18.81
N PRO A 109 -26.78 10.12 -18.04
CA PRO A 109 -26.62 8.97 -17.16
C PRO A 109 -26.10 7.73 -17.90
N GLY A 110 -25.09 7.08 -17.33
CA GLY A 110 -24.44 5.89 -17.88
C GLY A 110 -23.51 6.14 -19.08
N GLN A 111 -23.40 7.37 -19.60
CA GLN A 111 -22.49 7.72 -20.68
C GLN A 111 -21.36 8.64 -20.19
N ALA A 112 -20.11 8.19 -20.33
CA ALA A 112 -18.95 8.98 -19.95
C ALA A 112 -18.75 10.20 -20.87
N ALA A 113 -18.45 11.37 -20.29
CA ALA A 113 -17.81 12.48 -21.00
C ALA A 113 -16.29 12.40 -20.79
N GLU A 114 -15.52 12.64 -21.86
CA GLU A 114 -14.07 12.60 -21.82
C GLU A 114 -13.47 13.96 -22.15
N PHE A 115 -12.44 14.37 -21.40
CA PHE A 115 -11.60 15.52 -21.73
C PHE A 115 -10.14 15.25 -21.36
N THR A 116 -9.23 16.03 -21.93
CA THR A 116 -7.79 15.85 -21.70
C THR A 116 -7.24 16.98 -20.84
N VAL A 117 -6.50 16.62 -19.80
CA VAL A 117 -5.70 17.53 -18.97
C VAL A 117 -4.23 17.32 -19.33
N THR A 118 -3.54 18.40 -19.69
CA THR A 118 -2.10 18.41 -19.95
C THR A 118 -1.38 19.00 -18.76
N PHE A 119 -0.35 18.29 -18.29
CA PHE A 119 0.57 18.79 -17.29
C PHE A 119 1.95 18.99 -17.91
N ARG A 120 2.51 20.19 -17.77
CA ARG A 120 3.89 20.50 -18.17
C ARG A 120 4.66 20.98 -16.94
N ARG A 121 5.71 20.25 -16.60
CA ARG A 121 6.62 20.61 -15.51
C ARG A 121 7.45 21.85 -15.90
N ALA A 122 7.28 22.96 -15.20
CA ALA A 122 8.07 24.17 -15.42
C ALA A 122 9.45 24.09 -14.76
N LYS A 123 10.44 24.81 -15.32
CA LYS A 123 11.75 25.01 -14.69
C LYS A 123 11.70 26.22 -13.76
N GLY A 124 12.33 26.13 -12.58
CA GLY A 124 12.52 27.28 -11.69
C GLY A 124 11.29 27.72 -10.91
N TYR A 125 10.29 26.83 -10.71
CA TYR A 125 9.14 27.14 -9.88
C TYR A 125 9.58 27.45 -8.43
N PRO A 126 9.00 28.47 -7.76
CA PRO A 126 9.44 28.84 -6.41
C PRO A 126 9.25 27.70 -5.40
N ILE A 127 10.17 27.59 -4.44
CA ILE A 127 10.16 26.54 -3.42
C ILE A 127 10.21 27.18 -2.03
N ASP A 128 9.36 26.68 -1.15
CA ASP A 128 9.49 26.88 0.29
C ASP A 128 9.96 25.58 0.91
N LEU A 129 11.07 25.62 1.65
CA LEU A 129 11.62 24.49 2.36
C LEU A 129 11.59 24.76 3.87
N TYR A 130 10.86 23.95 4.61
CA TYR A 130 10.86 24.00 6.06
C TYR A 130 11.61 22.79 6.62
N TYR A 131 12.67 23.04 7.38
CA TYR A 131 13.50 21.99 7.99
C TYR A 131 13.02 21.73 9.42
N LEU A 132 12.49 20.54 9.66
CA LEU A 132 11.99 20.08 10.93
C LEU A 132 12.97 19.06 11.52
N MET A 133 13.67 19.46 12.57
CA MET A 133 14.78 18.71 13.14
C MET A 133 14.43 18.14 14.51
N ASP A 134 14.76 16.88 14.71
CA ASP A 134 14.82 16.24 16.01
C ASP A 134 15.98 16.80 16.84
N LEU A 135 15.70 17.25 18.05
CA LEU A 135 16.69 17.71 19.03
C LEU A 135 16.80 16.79 20.25
N SER A 136 16.42 15.52 20.13
CA SER A 136 16.73 14.46 21.09
C SER A 136 18.24 14.33 21.31
N TYR A 137 18.66 13.71 22.42
CA TYR A 137 20.08 13.68 22.80
C TYR A 137 20.96 12.92 21.79
N SER A 138 20.39 11.97 21.04
CA SER A 138 21.10 11.20 20.02
C SER A 138 21.55 12.08 18.84
N MET A 139 20.79 13.12 18.49
CA MET A 139 21.05 14.04 17.37
C MET A 139 22.14 15.11 17.65
N LEU A 140 22.99 14.89 18.66
CA LEU A 140 23.96 15.88 19.14
C LEU A 140 25.04 16.22 18.10
N ASP A 141 25.55 15.22 17.40
CA ASP A 141 26.53 15.36 16.32
C ASP A 141 25.89 15.89 15.03
N ASP A 142 24.67 15.44 14.69
CA ASP A 142 23.89 16.01 13.59
C ASP A 142 23.71 17.52 13.74
N LEU A 143 23.33 17.98 14.94
CA LEU A 143 23.15 19.41 15.20
C LEU A 143 24.42 20.23 14.93
N ARG A 144 25.62 19.66 15.18
CA ARG A 144 26.89 20.37 14.88
C ARG A 144 27.09 20.56 13.38
N ASN A 145 26.69 19.59 12.57
CA ASN A 145 26.81 19.67 11.12
C ASN A 145 25.70 20.53 10.52
N VAL A 146 24.44 20.39 10.97
CA VAL A 146 23.32 21.22 10.51
C VAL A 146 23.55 22.71 10.80
N LYS A 147 24.21 23.06 11.91
CA LYS A 147 24.64 24.45 12.21
C LYS A 147 25.59 25.02 11.14
N LYS A 148 26.42 24.19 10.52
CA LYS A 148 27.30 24.59 9.40
C LYS A 148 26.55 24.61 8.07
N LEU A 149 25.51 23.80 7.95
CA LEU A 149 24.83 23.45 6.71
C LEU A 149 23.82 24.50 6.20
N GLY A 150 23.46 25.49 7.02
CA GLY A 150 22.46 26.51 6.65
C GLY A 150 22.79 27.32 5.40
N GLY A 151 24.07 27.65 5.18
CA GLY A 151 24.52 28.32 3.95
C GLY A 151 24.43 27.40 2.73
N ASP A 152 24.95 26.18 2.87
CA ASP A 152 25.03 25.18 1.79
C ASP A 152 23.63 24.73 1.31
N LEU A 153 22.66 24.64 2.23
CA LEU A 153 21.30 24.19 1.90
C LEU A 153 20.54 25.24 1.09
N LEU A 154 20.68 26.52 1.43
CA LEU A 154 20.15 27.62 0.61
C LEU A 154 20.85 27.74 -0.73
N GLN A 155 22.17 27.56 -0.78
CA GLN A 155 22.91 27.56 -2.03
C GLN A 155 22.43 26.42 -2.95
N ALA A 156 22.24 25.22 -2.40
CA ALA A 156 21.68 24.09 -3.12
C ALA A 156 20.24 24.31 -3.59
N LEU A 157 19.42 25.02 -2.83
CA LEU A 157 18.08 25.42 -3.26
C LEU A 157 18.12 26.43 -4.39
N ASN A 158 19.04 27.39 -4.34
CA ASN A 158 19.23 28.41 -5.37
C ASN A 158 19.74 27.84 -6.71
N GLU A 159 20.41 26.69 -6.70
CA GLU A 159 20.76 25.95 -7.93
C GLU A 159 19.53 25.35 -8.63
N ILE A 160 18.47 25.07 -7.87
CA ILE A 160 17.26 24.41 -8.37
C ILE A 160 16.17 25.43 -8.76
N THR A 161 16.01 26.48 -7.94
CA THR A 161 14.98 27.50 -8.13
C THR A 161 15.54 28.90 -7.90
N GLU A 162 15.05 29.87 -8.68
CA GLU A 162 15.44 31.27 -8.54
C GLU A 162 14.79 31.94 -7.31
N SER A 163 13.75 31.32 -6.73
CA SER A 163 12.99 31.89 -5.60
C SER A 163 12.76 30.87 -4.48
N GLY A 164 13.83 30.56 -3.74
CA GLY A 164 13.80 29.73 -2.54
C GLY A 164 13.53 30.52 -1.25
N ARG A 165 12.73 29.96 -0.34
CA ARG A 165 12.71 30.37 1.08
C ARG A 165 13.00 29.17 1.97
N ILE A 166 13.65 29.44 3.11
CA ILE A 166 13.97 28.44 4.11
C ILE A 166 13.37 28.81 5.47
N GLY A 167 12.90 27.82 6.22
CA GLY A 167 12.41 27.95 7.59
C GLY A 167 12.94 26.81 8.45
N PHE A 168 12.89 26.97 9.77
CA PHE A 168 13.38 25.97 10.73
C PHE A 168 12.42 25.79 11.90
N GLY A 169 12.22 24.53 12.28
CA GLY A 169 11.56 24.14 13.52
C GLY A 169 12.29 22.96 14.16
N SER A 170 12.06 22.80 15.45
CA SER A 170 12.62 21.72 16.24
C SER A 170 11.54 20.98 17.00
N PHE A 171 11.74 19.69 17.25
CA PHE A 171 10.86 18.87 18.08
C PHE A 171 11.65 17.89 18.94
N VAL A 172 11.00 17.37 19.98
CA VAL A 172 11.45 16.23 20.81
C VAL A 172 10.21 15.38 21.05
N ASP A 173 9.55 15.56 22.20
CA ASP A 173 8.31 14.84 22.53
C ASP A 173 7.45 15.57 23.57
N LYS A 174 6.25 15.03 23.84
CA LYS A 174 5.32 15.50 24.87
C LYS A 174 5.98 15.50 26.24
N THR A 175 5.78 16.56 27.00
CA THR A 175 6.49 16.79 28.27
C THR A 175 5.79 16.12 29.46
N VAL A 176 5.26 14.93 29.27
CA VAL A 176 4.57 14.12 30.30
C VAL A 176 5.16 12.71 30.34
N LEU A 177 5.00 12.01 31.46
CA LEU A 177 5.33 10.58 31.52
C LEU A 177 4.35 9.77 30.66
N PRO A 178 4.77 8.66 30.03
CA PRO A 178 6.12 8.05 30.11
C PRO A 178 7.15 8.61 29.12
N PHE A 179 6.77 9.54 28.24
CA PHE A 179 7.62 10.03 27.14
C PHE A 179 8.84 10.82 27.64
N VAL A 180 8.63 11.67 28.66
CA VAL A 180 9.68 12.47 29.27
C VAL A 180 9.68 12.27 30.78
N ASN A 181 10.87 12.26 31.39
CA ASN A 181 11.01 12.24 32.84
C ASN A 181 10.57 13.58 33.46
N THR A 182 9.41 13.60 34.11
CA THR A 182 8.82 14.79 34.73
C THR A 182 9.41 15.15 36.10
N HIS A 183 10.48 14.50 36.54
CA HIS A 183 11.18 14.89 37.76
C HIS A 183 11.76 16.31 37.60
N PRO A 184 11.60 17.24 38.58
CA PRO A 184 11.98 18.65 38.41
C PRO A 184 13.42 18.89 37.93
N ASP A 185 14.39 18.13 38.44
CA ASP A 185 15.79 18.24 38.02
C ASP A 185 16.01 17.79 36.57
N LYS A 186 15.28 16.76 36.13
CA LYS A 186 15.36 16.23 34.77
C LYS A 186 14.58 17.06 33.75
N LEU A 187 13.53 17.76 34.18
CA LEU A 187 12.88 18.78 33.35
C LEU A 187 13.76 20.01 33.12
N ARG A 188 14.63 20.36 34.09
CA ARG A 188 15.61 21.45 33.94
C ARG A 188 16.80 21.04 33.08
N ASN A 189 17.33 19.84 33.28
CA ASN A 189 18.39 19.26 32.46
C ASN A 189 18.07 17.79 32.13
N PRO A 190 17.51 17.49 30.94
CA PRO A 190 17.14 16.13 30.58
C PRO A 190 18.34 15.26 30.21
N CYS A 191 19.51 15.86 29.98
CA CYS A 191 20.64 15.12 29.46
C CYS A 191 21.17 14.05 30.44
N PRO A 192 21.71 12.94 29.89
CA PRO A 192 22.29 11.88 30.72
C PRO A 192 23.50 12.39 31.49
N ASP A 193 24.32 13.21 30.82
CA ASP A 193 25.50 13.85 31.36
C ASP A 193 25.14 15.22 31.97
N LYS A 194 25.41 15.38 33.28
CA LYS A 194 25.07 16.61 34.02
C LYS A 194 25.96 17.79 33.65
N GLU A 195 27.13 17.54 33.07
CA GLU A 195 28.09 18.59 32.70
C GLU A 195 27.77 19.26 31.35
N LYS A 196 26.85 18.67 30.58
CA LYS A 196 26.39 19.23 29.31
C LYS A 196 25.18 20.14 29.53
N GLU A 197 25.25 21.35 28.97
CA GLU A 197 24.10 22.25 28.90
C GLU A 197 23.10 21.73 27.85
N CYS A 198 21.94 21.33 28.34
CA CYS A 198 20.82 20.90 27.51
C CYS A 198 19.58 21.72 27.82
N GLN A 199 18.78 21.90 26.79
CA GLN A 199 17.51 22.59 26.89
C GLN A 199 16.45 21.69 27.54
N ALA A 200 15.53 22.30 28.31
CA ALA A 200 14.35 21.64 28.84
C ALA A 200 13.49 20.96 27.74
N PRO A 201 12.91 19.77 28.02
CA PRO A 201 12.08 19.04 27.06
C PRO A 201 10.90 19.86 26.53
N PHE A 202 10.52 19.64 25.27
CA PHE A 202 9.45 20.36 24.59
C PHE A 202 8.94 19.55 23.39
N ALA A 203 7.65 19.66 23.07
CA ALA A 203 7.08 18.92 21.95
C ALA A 203 7.48 19.51 20.60
N PHE A 204 7.10 20.76 20.33
CA PHE A 204 7.44 21.45 19.08
C PHE A 204 7.70 22.94 19.33
N ARG A 205 8.73 23.46 18.66
CA ARG A 205 9.04 24.88 18.60
C ARG A 205 9.29 25.31 17.15
N HIS A 206 8.53 26.31 16.72
CA HIS A 206 8.82 27.08 15.52
C HIS A 206 9.94 28.09 15.84
N VAL A 207 11.08 28.00 15.17
CA VAL A 207 12.24 28.84 15.47
C VAL A 207 12.37 29.97 14.46
N LEU A 208 12.22 29.63 13.17
CA LEU A 208 12.42 30.58 12.09
C LEU A 208 11.35 30.44 11.01
N LYS A 209 10.61 31.54 10.82
CA LYS A 209 9.67 31.74 9.71
C LYS A 209 10.38 31.68 8.36
N LEU A 210 9.68 31.18 7.34
CA LEU A 210 10.19 31.09 5.97
C LEU A 210 10.74 32.43 5.47
N THR A 211 12.05 32.47 5.22
CA THR A 211 12.81 33.67 4.83
C THR A 211 13.78 33.36 3.69
N SER A 212 14.17 34.37 2.93
CA SER A 212 15.24 34.27 1.92
C SER A 212 16.63 34.60 2.48
N ASN A 213 16.73 34.95 3.77
CA ASN A 213 17.98 35.36 4.41
C ASN A 213 18.72 34.15 5.01
N SER A 214 19.80 33.71 4.34
CA SER A 214 20.64 32.59 4.76
C SER A 214 21.36 32.82 6.08
N ASN A 215 21.89 34.03 6.29
CA ASN A 215 22.62 34.37 7.51
C ASN A 215 21.70 34.34 8.74
N GLN A 216 20.44 34.72 8.57
CA GLN A 216 19.43 34.60 9.62
C GLN A 216 19.18 33.13 9.98
N PHE A 217 19.03 32.26 8.98
CA PHE A 217 18.87 30.82 9.21
C PHE A 217 20.05 30.24 9.99
N GLN A 218 21.28 30.47 9.53
CA GLN A 218 22.47 29.95 10.18
C GLN A 218 22.60 30.44 11.63
N ARG A 219 22.28 31.70 11.89
CA ARG A 219 22.32 32.28 13.23
C ARG A 219 21.27 31.68 14.16
N GLU A 220 20.01 31.55 13.72
CA GLU A 220 18.93 31.04 14.58
C GLU A 220 19.06 29.53 14.84
N VAL A 221 19.53 28.75 13.86
CA VAL A 221 19.88 27.33 14.04
C VAL A 221 21.10 27.17 14.95
N GLY A 222 22.10 28.05 14.80
CA GLY A 222 23.30 28.12 15.64
C GLY A 222 23.01 28.22 17.14
N LYS A 223 21.92 28.90 17.51
CA LYS A 223 21.48 29.10 18.91
C LYS A 223 20.81 27.87 19.53
N GLN A 224 20.37 26.90 18.73
CA GLN A 224 19.66 25.74 19.28
C GLN A 224 20.62 24.83 20.06
N LEU A 225 20.11 24.25 21.14
CA LEU A 225 20.78 23.27 21.98
C LEU A 225 20.00 21.96 21.96
N ILE A 226 20.70 20.86 22.24
CA ILE A 226 20.07 19.55 22.33
C ILE A 226 19.19 19.47 23.59
N SER A 227 18.21 18.59 23.55
CA SER A 227 17.33 18.26 24.66
C SER A 227 17.36 16.74 24.89
N GLY A 228 16.32 16.18 25.50
CA GLY A 228 16.19 14.74 25.67
C GLY A 228 14.84 14.33 26.24
N ASN A 229 14.47 13.10 25.93
CA ASN A 229 13.28 12.35 26.36
C ASN A 229 13.70 11.05 27.08
N LEU A 230 12.72 10.20 27.41
CA LEU A 230 12.92 8.97 28.18
C LEU A 230 12.77 7.71 27.32
N ASP A 231 11.76 7.65 26.47
CA ASP A 231 11.58 6.59 25.49
C ASP A 231 12.34 6.87 24.19
N ALA A 232 12.24 5.95 23.22
CA ALA A 232 12.99 6.01 21.98
C ALA A 232 12.22 6.69 20.83
N PRO A 233 10.93 6.37 20.57
CA PRO A 233 10.18 7.08 19.55
C PRO A 233 9.93 8.53 19.97
N GLU A 234 9.81 9.43 18.98
CA GLU A 234 9.69 10.87 19.23
C GLU A 234 8.30 11.42 18.85
N GLY A 235 8.00 12.63 19.32
CA GLY A 235 6.76 13.36 19.04
C GLY A 235 6.72 14.06 17.68
N GLY A 236 7.45 13.54 16.69
CA GLY A 236 7.65 14.21 15.40
C GLY A 236 6.39 14.43 14.58
N LEU A 237 5.40 13.54 14.65
CA LEU A 237 4.14 13.72 13.90
C LEU A 237 3.31 14.91 14.42
N ASP A 238 3.38 15.19 15.72
CA ASP A 238 2.73 16.35 16.33
C ASP A 238 3.30 17.66 15.76
N ALA A 239 4.63 17.70 15.63
CA ALA A 239 5.33 18.82 15.01
C ALA A 239 4.96 18.98 13.53
N MET A 240 4.89 17.88 12.76
CA MET A 240 4.45 17.92 11.36
C MET A 240 3.01 18.45 11.23
N MET A 241 2.11 18.04 12.14
CA MET A 241 0.73 18.54 12.15
C MET A 241 0.67 20.04 12.41
N GLN A 242 1.41 20.56 13.40
CA GLN A 242 1.46 22.00 13.67
C GLN A 242 2.05 22.79 12.49
N VAL A 243 3.12 22.29 11.86
CA VAL A 243 3.70 22.92 10.66
C VAL A 243 2.70 22.96 9.48
N ALA A 244 1.85 21.94 9.35
CA ALA A 244 0.81 21.90 8.33
C ALA A 244 -0.41 22.76 8.67
N ALA A 245 -0.77 22.86 9.95
CA ALA A 245 -1.96 23.57 10.41
C ALA A 245 -1.76 25.09 10.62
N CYS A 246 -0.51 25.57 10.74
CA CYS A 246 -0.14 26.96 11.03
C CYS A 246 0.50 27.67 9.82
N PRO A 247 -0.19 27.86 8.68
CA PRO A 247 0.45 28.40 7.48
C PRO A 247 0.90 29.85 7.60
N GLU A 248 0.24 30.65 8.45
CA GLU A 248 0.54 32.06 8.64
C GLU A 248 1.80 32.27 9.47
N GLU A 249 1.96 31.50 10.54
CA GLU A 249 3.11 31.49 11.44
C GLU A 249 4.35 30.99 10.70
N ILE A 250 4.25 29.81 10.06
CA ILE A 250 5.33 29.21 9.27
C ILE A 250 5.68 30.08 8.06
N GLY A 251 4.67 30.73 7.45
CA GLY A 251 4.83 31.66 6.33
C GLY A 251 4.83 31.01 4.94
N TRP A 252 4.04 29.95 4.76
CA TRP A 252 3.94 29.24 3.47
C TRP A 252 3.40 30.14 2.37
N ARG A 253 4.11 30.22 1.23
CA ARG A 253 3.60 30.86 0.01
C ARG A 253 2.67 29.90 -0.76
N ASN A 254 1.97 30.43 -1.75
CA ASN A 254 1.19 29.62 -2.70
C ASN A 254 2.10 29.06 -3.81
N VAL A 255 3.09 28.24 -3.43
CA VAL A 255 4.12 27.66 -4.31
C VAL A 255 4.39 26.20 -3.88
N THR A 256 5.44 25.55 -4.39
CA THR A 256 5.83 24.21 -3.92
C THR A 256 6.32 24.26 -2.47
N ARG A 257 5.70 23.46 -1.59
CA ARG A 257 6.02 23.40 -0.15
C ARG A 257 6.69 22.06 0.17
N LEU A 258 7.93 22.10 0.64
CA LEU A 258 8.71 20.93 1.05
C LEU A 258 8.92 20.97 2.56
N LEU A 259 8.62 19.87 3.24
CA LEU A 259 8.87 19.70 4.67
C LEU A 259 9.93 18.62 4.86
N VAL A 260 11.15 19.00 5.23
CA VAL A 260 12.20 18.02 5.54
C VAL A 260 12.04 17.59 7.00
N PHE A 261 11.82 16.32 7.23
CA PHE A 261 11.70 15.71 8.55
C PHE A 261 12.97 14.89 8.83
N ALA A 262 13.78 15.33 9.80
CA ALA A 262 15.07 14.71 10.12
C ALA A 262 15.07 14.17 11.55
N THR A 263 15.29 12.86 11.69
CA THR A 263 15.40 12.13 12.97
C THR A 263 16.18 10.83 12.76
N ASP A 264 16.78 10.31 13.82
CA ASP A 264 17.43 9.02 13.86
C ASP A 264 16.58 7.89 14.45
N ASP A 265 15.37 8.20 14.96
CA ASP A 265 14.49 7.25 15.64
C ASP A 265 13.04 7.22 15.07
N GLY A 266 12.14 6.56 15.80
CA GLY A 266 10.74 6.34 15.46
C GLY A 266 9.85 7.54 15.72
N PHE A 267 8.55 7.31 15.59
CA PHE A 267 7.55 8.34 15.80
C PHE A 267 6.36 7.78 16.59
N HIS A 268 5.83 8.59 17.50
CA HIS A 268 4.54 8.34 18.14
C HIS A 268 3.36 8.73 17.24
N PHE A 269 2.24 8.04 17.42
CA PHE A 269 1.00 8.29 16.67
C PHE A 269 -0.23 8.14 17.58
N ALA A 270 -1.40 8.54 17.06
CA ALA A 270 -2.67 8.50 17.81
C ALA A 270 -2.90 7.16 18.52
N GLY A 271 -3.22 7.22 19.82
CA GLY A 271 -3.34 6.09 20.72
C GLY A 271 -2.23 6.06 21.77
N ASP A 272 -1.01 6.51 21.44
CA ASP A 272 0.13 6.47 22.36
C ASP A 272 -0.05 7.45 23.53
N GLY A 273 -0.68 8.61 23.30
CA GLY A 273 -0.97 9.61 24.33
C GLY A 273 -1.82 9.07 25.49
N LYS A 274 -2.53 7.96 25.28
CA LYS A 274 -3.26 7.23 26.34
C LYS A 274 -2.35 6.84 27.50
N LEU A 275 -1.08 6.53 27.25
CA LEU A 275 -0.08 6.21 28.28
C LEU A 275 0.18 7.40 29.21
N GLY A 276 0.11 8.63 28.69
CA GLY A 276 0.21 9.88 29.45
C GLY A 276 -1.12 10.43 29.94
N ALA A 277 -2.18 9.61 29.96
CA ALA A 277 -3.55 9.99 30.29
C ALA A 277 -4.15 11.09 29.37
N ILE A 278 -3.66 11.21 28.14
CA ILE A 278 -4.17 12.12 27.12
C ILE A 278 -5.12 11.35 26.21
N LEU A 279 -6.42 11.57 26.37
CA LEU A 279 -7.48 10.85 25.64
C LEU A 279 -8.16 11.70 24.56
N THR A 280 -7.88 13.01 24.54
CA THR A 280 -8.47 13.94 23.58
C THR A 280 -7.78 13.77 22.23
N PRO A 281 -8.47 13.38 21.15
CA PRO A 281 -7.85 13.26 19.84
C PRO A 281 -7.30 14.59 19.34
N ASN A 282 -6.26 14.55 18.51
CA ASN A 282 -5.75 15.73 17.82
C ASN A 282 -6.86 16.38 16.96
N ASP A 283 -7.01 17.69 17.02
CA ASP A 283 -8.08 18.43 16.32
C ASP A 283 -7.65 18.95 14.93
N GLY A 284 -6.39 18.77 14.54
CA GLY A 284 -5.83 19.21 13.25
C GLY A 284 -5.75 20.73 13.09
N ARG A 285 -5.73 21.50 14.19
CA ARG A 285 -5.68 22.97 14.21
C ARG A 285 -4.33 23.49 14.71
N CYS A 286 -4.08 24.77 14.43
CA CYS A 286 -2.89 25.47 14.90
C CYS A 286 -3.02 25.84 16.38
N HIS A 287 -2.02 25.49 17.19
CA HIS A 287 -1.95 25.78 18.63
C HIS A 287 -0.56 26.32 19.03
N LEU A 288 -0.02 27.25 18.25
CA LEU A 288 1.26 27.89 18.57
C LEU A 288 1.06 29.13 19.44
N GLU A 289 1.67 29.10 20.63
CA GLU A 289 1.77 30.24 21.53
C GLU A 289 3.24 30.55 21.76
N ASP A 290 3.66 31.79 21.47
CA ASP A 290 5.08 32.18 21.49
C ASP A 290 5.96 31.25 20.64
N ASN A 291 5.44 30.83 19.49
CA ASN A 291 6.05 29.85 18.59
C ASN A 291 6.32 28.46 19.23
N MET A 292 5.65 28.12 20.33
CA MET A 292 5.72 26.78 20.94
C MET A 292 4.36 26.11 21.01
N TYR A 293 4.35 24.79 20.86
CA TYR A 293 3.13 23.99 21.02
C TYR A 293 2.89 23.68 22.50
N LYS A 294 2.40 24.66 23.26
CA LYS A 294 2.20 24.53 24.72
C LYS A 294 1.07 23.55 25.09
N ARG A 295 0.09 23.38 24.20
CA ARG A 295 -1.07 22.50 24.40
C ARG A 295 -0.82 21.05 23.98
N SER A 296 0.44 20.66 23.72
CA SER A 296 0.81 19.29 23.35
C SER A 296 0.35 18.23 24.34
N ASN A 297 0.21 18.60 25.63
CA ASN A 297 -0.17 17.69 26.69
C ASN A 297 -1.69 17.58 26.88
N GLU A 298 -2.48 18.37 26.14
CA GLU A 298 -3.96 18.32 26.16
C GLU A 298 -4.53 17.42 25.06
N PHE A 299 -3.78 17.24 23.97
CA PHE A 299 -4.19 16.49 22.77
C PHE A 299 -3.26 15.32 22.52
N ASP A 300 -3.81 14.20 22.07
CA ASP A 300 -3.07 13.02 21.63
C ASP A 300 -2.28 13.35 20.34
N TYR A 301 -1.32 12.49 19.99
CA TYR A 301 -0.62 12.56 18.72
C TYR A 301 -1.61 12.44 17.55
N PRO A 302 -1.30 13.00 16.36
CA PRO A 302 -2.14 12.84 15.20
C PRO A 302 -2.09 11.39 14.68
N SER A 303 -3.18 10.94 14.06
CA SER A 303 -3.14 9.68 13.31
C SER A 303 -2.41 9.88 11.97
N VAL A 304 -1.81 8.82 11.44
CA VAL A 304 -1.11 8.87 10.15
C VAL A 304 -2.05 9.34 9.03
N GLY A 305 -3.30 8.87 9.02
CA GLY A 305 -4.32 9.29 8.04
C GLY A 305 -4.72 10.76 8.19
N GLN A 306 -4.85 11.26 9.43
CA GLN A 306 -5.14 12.67 9.69
C GLN A 306 -4.01 13.58 9.19
N LEU A 307 -2.76 13.18 9.42
CA LEU A 307 -1.59 13.89 8.91
C LEU A 307 -1.53 13.87 7.38
N ALA A 308 -1.76 12.71 6.76
CA ALA A 308 -1.79 12.58 5.30
C ALA A 308 -2.82 13.53 4.66
N HIS A 309 -4.02 13.62 5.25
CA HIS A 309 -5.06 14.53 4.81
C HIS A 309 -4.63 16.01 4.97
N LYS A 310 -4.10 16.40 6.14
CA LYS A 310 -3.72 17.80 6.41
C LYS A 310 -2.55 18.28 5.55
N LEU A 311 -1.57 17.40 5.28
CA LEU A 311 -0.45 17.69 4.38
C LEU A 311 -0.93 17.86 2.93
N ALA A 312 -1.81 16.98 2.45
CA ALA A 312 -2.38 17.06 1.11
C ALA A 312 -3.28 18.30 0.93
N GLU A 313 -4.11 18.62 1.93
CA GLU A 313 -4.95 19.83 1.96
C GLU A 313 -4.11 21.09 1.78
N ASN A 314 -2.94 21.14 2.45
CA ASN A 314 -2.04 22.28 2.42
C ASN A 314 -0.92 22.16 1.36
N ASN A 315 -0.98 21.19 0.44
CA ASN A 315 0.03 20.97 -0.61
C ASN A 315 1.48 20.85 -0.08
N ILE A 316 1.68 20.29 1.12
CA ILE A 316 2.99 20.09 1.74
C ILE A 316 3.50 18.68 1.42
N GLN A 317 4.73 18.58 0.92
CA GLN A 317 5.35 17.32 0.55
C GLN A 317 6.47 16.99 1.56
N PRO A 318 6.29 15.95 2.40
CA PRO A 318 7.30 15.60 3.39
C PRO A 318 8.45 14.79 2.75
N ILE A 319 9.66 15.12 3.16
CA ILE A 319 10.90 14.40 2.85
C ILE A 319 11.42 13.84 4.17
N PHE A 320 11.30 12.53 4.36
CA PHE A 320 11.81 11.83 5.54
C PHE A 320 13.30 11.55 5.34
N ALA A 321 14.14 12.34 6.00
CA ALA A 321 15.59 12.16 6.07
C ALA A 321 15.93 11.41 7.35
N VAL A 322 16.08 10.09 7.27
CA VAL A 322 16.20 9.24 8.46
C VAL A 322 17.39 8.29 8.34
N THR A 323 17.95 7.88 9.48
CA THR A 323 19.09 6.96 9.51
C THR A 323 18.73 5.60 8.90
N ARG A 324 19.76 4.84 8.49
CA ARG A 324 19.61 3.53 7.82
C ARG A 324 18.69 2.55 8.56
N LYS A 325 18.67 2.61 9.90
CA LYS A 325 17.82 1.76 10.75
C LYS A 325 16.33 2.02 10.52
N MET A 326 15.96 3.27 10.25
CA MET A 326 14.58 3.72 10.17
C MET A 326 14.03 3.80 8.75
N VAL A 327 14.88 3.75 7.71
CA VAL A 327 14.48 3.83 6.29
C VAL A 327 13.27 2.95 5.97
N LYS A 328 13.30 1.66 6.33
CA LYS A 328 12.22 0.72 6.01
C LYS A 328 10.89 1.07 6.70
N THR A 329 10.96 1.63 7.90
CA THR A 329 9.78 2.05 8.67
C THR A 329 9.12 3.26 8.01
N TYR A 330 9.91 4.27 7.62
CA TYR A 330 9.38 5.46 6.95
C TYR A 330 9.00 5.20 5.48
N GLU A 331 9.59 4.21 4.81
CA GLU A 331 9.14 3.76 3.48
C GLU A 331 7.68 3.30 3.52
N LYS A 332 7.27 2.61 4.59
CA LYS A 332 5.86 2.22 4.78
C LYS A 332 4.93 3.42 4.95
N LEU A 333 5.39 4.52 5.55
CA LEU A 333 4.60 5.75 5.61
C LEU A 333 4.35 6.36 4.21
N THR A 334 5.28 6.18 3.27
CA THR A 334 5.11 6.71 1.90
C THR A 334 4.03 5.99 1.10
N GLU A 335 3.62 4.79 1.53
CA GLU A 335 2.47 4.08 0.96
C GLU A 335 1.15 4.78 1.32
N ILE A 336 1.10 5.45 2.49
CA ILE A 336 -0.10 6.11 3.02
C ILE A 336 -0.09 7.61 2.71
N ILE A 337 1.05 8.28 2.88
CA ILE A 337 1.20 9.72 2.67
C ILE A 337 1.61 9.96 1.21
N PRO A 338 0.70 10.43 0.34
CA PRO A 338 1.03 10.67 -1.06
C PRO A 338 2.07 11.79 -1.18
N LYS A 339 2.86 11.77 -2.26
CA LYS A 339 3.90 12.78 -2.55
C LYS A 339 4.89 12.98 -1.39
N SER A 340 5.31 11.87 -0.79
CA SER A 340 6.40 11.83 0.18
C SER A 340 7.61 11.08 -0.38
N ALA A 341 8.79 11.36 0.17
CA ALA A 341 10.02 10.68 -0.20
C ALA A 341 10.83 10.33 1.06
N VAL A 342 11.53 9.20 1.02
CA VAL A 342 12.47 8.80 2.06
C VAL A 342 13.88 8.87 1.48
N GLY A 343 14.81 9.39 2.27
CA GLY A 343 16.23 9.37 2.00
C GLY A 343 16.99 8.86 3.21
N GLU A 344 18.02 8.06 2.96
CA GLU A 344 18.95 7.60 3.99
C GLU A 344 19.88 8.76 4.38
N LEU A 345 19.70 9.25 5.61
CA LEU A 345 20.54 10.23 6.25
C LEU A 345 21.76 9.50 6.84
N SER A 346 22.96 10.03 6.59
CA SER A 346 24.16 9.58 7.30
C SER A 346 24.04 9.94 8.79
N ASP A 347 24.66 9.15 9.67
CA ASP A 347 24.57 9.34 11.13
C ASP A 347 25.09 10.72 11.61
N ASP A 348 25.77 11.48 10.76
CA ASP A 348 26.25 12.84 11.05
C ASP A 348 25.52 13.92 10.25
N SER A 349 24.46 13.59 9.52
CA SER A 349 23.70 14.47 8.63
C SER A 349 24.52 15.15 7.50
N SER A 350 25.72 14.66 7.17
CA SER A 350 26.59 15.31 6.15
C SER A 350 26.02 15.28 4.73
N ASN A 351 25.20 14.29 4.39
CA ASN A 351 24.64 14.09 3.06
C ASN A 351 23.26 14.73 2.83
N VAL A 352 22.74 15.49 3.81
CA VAL A 352 21.36 16.01 3.78
C VAL A 352 21.06 16.93 2.60
N VAL A 353 22.04 17.72 2.13
CA VAL A 353 21.87 18.57 0.94
C VAL A 353 21.59 17.72 -0.30
N GLN A 354 22.38 16.67 -0.53
CA GLN A 354 22.21 15.77 -1.66
C GLN A 354 20.89 15.00 -1.56
N LEU A 355 20.50 14.62 -0.34
CA LEU A 355 19.23 13.96 -0.05
C LEU A 355 18.06 14.84 -0.49
N ILE A 356 18.05 16.12 -0.13
CA ILE A 356 17.01 17.06 -0.53
C ILE A 356 16.96 17.23 -2.05
N LYS A 357 18.11 17.34 -2.73
CA LYS A 357 18.16 17.42 -4.21
C LYS A 357 17.54 16.19 -4.85
N ASN A 358 17.91 14.99 -4.37
CA ASN A 358 17.40 13.72 -4.89
C ASN A 358 15.90 13.57 -4.62
N ALA A 359 15.46 13.89 -3.39
CA ALA A 359 14.06 13.83 -2.99
C ALA A 359 13.20 14.81 -3.79
N TYR A 360 13.66 16.05 -3.97
CA TYR A 360 12.98 17.03 -4.83
C TYR A 360 12.85 16.49 -6.26
N ASN A 361 13.92 15.96 -6.84
CA ASN A 361 13.88 15.41 -8.20
C ASN A 361 12.90 14.25 -8.33
N LYS A 362 12.87 13.34 -7.35
CA LYS A 362 11.93 12.20 -7.28
C LYS A 362 10.48 12.65 -7.11
N LEU A 363 10.23 13.62 -6.23
CA LEU A 363 8.90 14.17 -5.98
C LEU A 363 8.38 14.93 -7.20
N SER A 364 9.22 15.73 -7.82
CA SER A 364 8.86 16.55 -8.97
C SER A 364 8.76 15.76 -10.28
N SER A 365 9.40 14.59 -10.39
CA SER A 365 9.24 13.68 -11.53
C SER A 365 7.95 12.86 -11.47
N ARG A 366 7.33 12.69 -10.30
CA ARG A 366 6.07 11.94 -10.18
C ARG A 366 4.88 12.87 -10.07
N VAL A 367 3.95 12.75 -11.02
CA VAL A 367 2.76 13.60 -11.12
C VAL A 367 1.54 12.74 -10.82
N PHE A 368 0.80 13.12 -9.77
CA PHE A 368 -0.52 12.56 -9.50
C PHE A 368 -1.59 13.58 -9.85
N LEU A 369 -2.58 13.18 -10.63
CA LEU A 369 -3.76 13.99 -10.93
C LEU A 369 -4.95 13.40 -10.19
N ASP A 370 -5.58 14.20 -9.34
CA ASP A 370 -6.65 13.76 -8.45
C ASP A 370 -7.72 14.84 -8.27
N HIS A 371 -8.88 14.49 -7.70
CA HIS A 371 -9.98 15.42 -7.44
C HIS A 371 -10.35 15.49 -5.96
N ASN A 372 -11.11 16.51 -5.56
CA ASN A 372 -11.73 16.54 -4.23
C ASN A 372 -12.81 15.46 -4.07
N ALA A 373 -13.32 15.29 -2.85
CA ALA A 373 -14.42 14.37 -2.58
C ALA A 373 -15.64 14.67 -3.46
N LEU A 374 -16.20 13.62 -4.07
CA LEU A 374 -17.34 13.68 -4.99
C LEU A 374 -18.55 12.96 -4.38
N PRO A 375 -19.78 13.30 -4.79
CA PRO A 375 -20.97 12.53 -4.44
C PRO A 375 -20.96 11.16 -5.12
N ASP A 376 -21.64 10.18 -4.51
CA ASP A 376 -21.72 8.79 -5.01
C ASP A 376 -22.31 8.68 -6.44
N THR A 377 -23.04 9.72 -6.88
CA THR A 377 -23.66 9.81 -8.20
C THR A 377 -22.67 10.09 -9.33
N LEU A 378 -21.44 10.52 -9.01
CA LEU A 378 -20.39 10.84 -9.97
C LEU A 378 -19.20 9.88 -9.82
N LYS A 379 -18.79 9.27 -10.93
CA LYS A 379 -17.59 8.44 -11.01
C LYS A 379 -16.59 9.08 -11.98
N VAL A 380 -15.34 9.20 -11.53
CA VAL A 380 -14.25 9.74 -12.35
C VAL A 380 -13.14 8.68 -12.47
N THR A 381 -12.65 8.49 -13.68
CA THR A 381 -11.47 7.65 -13.96
C THR A 381 -10.49 8.38 -14.86
N TYR A 382 -9.24 7.93 -14.83
CA TYR A 382 -8.11 8.57 -15.50
C TYR A 382 -7.36 7.56 -16.38
N ASP A 383 -7.09 7.94 -17.62
CA ASP A 383 -6.03 7.32 -18.42
C ASP A 383 -4.79 8.22 -18.39
N SER A 384 -3.64 7.66 -18.02
CA SER A 384 -2.36 8.38 -17.93
C SER A 384 -1.48 8.03 -19.12
N PHE A 385 -1.05 9.06 -19.87
CA PHE A 385 -0.13 8.94 -21.00
C PHE A 385 1.19 9.63 -20.64
N CYS A 386 2.16 8.82 -20.20
CA CYS A 386 3.41 9.29 -19.64
C CYS A 386 4.52 9.41 -20.69
N SER A 387 5.50 10.29 -20.45
CA SER A 387 6.60 10.56 -21.38
C SER A 387 7.56 9.39 -21.59
N ASN A 388 7.56 8.41 -20.68
CA ASN A 388 8.37 7.19 -20.75
C ASN A 388 7.74 6.07 -21.60
N GLY A 389 6.60 6.32 -22.26
CA GLY A 389 5.89 5.33 -23.07
C GLY A 389 4.94 4.43 -22.28
N VAL A 390 4.86 4.58 -20.95
CA VAL A 390 3.87 3.88 -20.12
C VAL A 390 2.49 4.50 -20.32
N THR A 391 1.50 3.65 -20.56
CA THR A 391 0.09 4.03 -20.61
C THR A 391 -0.69 3.24 -19.56
N LEU A 392 -1.31 3.93 -18.62
CA LEU A 392 -2.20 3.35 -17.62
C LEU A 392 -3.64 3.74 -17.96
N ARG A 393 -4.58 2.79 -17.92
CA ARG A 393 -5.98 3.04 -18.29
C ARG A 393 -6.93 2.76 -17.13
N ASP A 394 -8.03 3.52 -17.11
CA ASP A 394 -9.16 3.37 -16.19
C ASP A 394 -8.74 3.30 -14.70
N GLN A 395 -7.75 4.11 -14.33
CA GLN A 395 -7.27 4.22 -12.96
C GLN A 395 -8.13 5.21 -12.16
N SER A 396 -8.17 5.04 -10.83
CA SER A 396 -8.85 5.96 -9.91
C SER A 396 -8.16 7.33 -9.80
N ARG A 397 -6.87 7.40 -10.15
CA ARG A 397 -6.07 8.63 -10.19
C ARG A 397 -5.12 8.62 -11.38
N GLY A 398 -4.75 9.81 -11.86
CA GLY A 398 -3.64 9.94 -12.80
C GLY A 398 -2.30 9.65 -12.10
N ASP A 399 -1.43 8.84 -12.70
CA ASP A 399 -0.09 8.55 -12.17
C ASP A 399 0.92 8.48 -13.33
N CYS A 400 1.83 9.44 -13.36
CA CYS A 400 3.00 9.39 -14.24
C CYS A 400 4.26 9.59 -13.44
N ASP A 401 5.18 8.63 -13.55
CA ASP A 401 6.51 8.70 -12.97
C ASP A 401 7.57 9.06 -14.03
N GLY A 402 8.69 9.62 -13.58
CA GLY A 402 9.81 9.99 -14.47
C GLY A 402 9.52 11.16 -15.41
N VAL A 403 8.60 12.06 -15.04
CA VAL A 403 8.25 13.26 -15.82
C VAL A 403 9.40 14.26 -15.83
N GLN A 404 9.91 14.55 -17.02
CA GLN A 404 11.00 15.48 -17.25
C GLN A 404 10.54 16.94 -17.30
N ILE A 405 11.46 17.86 -17.06
CA ILE A 405 11.19 19.31 -17.15
C ILE A 405 10.84 19.67 -18.61
N ASN A 406 9.82 20.51 -18.80
CA ASN A 406 9.29 20.98 -20.09
C ASN A 406 8.69 19.92 -21.03
N VAL A 407 8.72 18.63 -20.65
CA VAL A 407 8.05 17.55 -21.39
C VAL A 407 6.62 17.41 -20.87
N PRO A 408 5.59 17.66 -21.70
CA PRO A 408 4.21 17.52 -21.27
C PRO A 408 3.81 16.05 -21.13
N VAL A 409 2.97 15.76 -20.13
CA VAL A 409 2.23 14.50 -20.00
C VAL A 409 0.73 14.80 -20.08
N THR A 410 -0.04 13.82 -20.53
CA THR A 410 -1.48 14.00 -20.73
C THR A 410 -2.27 12.97 -19.94
N PHE A 411 -3.37 13.43 -19.36
CA PHE A 411 -4.32 12.61 -18.62
C PHE A 411 -5.68 12.75 -19.29
N ARG A 412 -6.30 11.64 -19.66
CA ARG A 412 -7.68 11.65 -20.15
C ARG A 412 -8.60 11.34 -18.99
N VAL A 413 -9.41 12.32 -18.63
CA VAL A 413 -10.36 12.24 -17.54
C VAL A 413 -11.70 11.81 -18.12
N LYS A 414 -12.28 10.74 -17.57
CA LYS A 414 -13.61 10.24 -17.93
C LYS A 414 -14.53 10.45 -16.75
N VAL A 415 -15.64 11.14 -16.95
CA VAL A 415 -16.62 11.42 -15.91
C VAL A 415 -17.96 10.82 -16.31
N THR A 416 -18.53 10.00 -15.44
CA THR A 416 -19.79 9.29 -15.65
C THR A 416 -20.75 9.59 -14.51
N ALA A 417 -21.97 9.97 -14.84
CA ALA A 417 -23.07 10.08 -13.87
C ALA A 417 -23.89 8.78 -13.85
N THR A 418 -24.31 8.34 -12.67
CA THR A 418 -25.21 7.17 -12.54
C THR A 418 -26.68 7.53 -12.74
N GLU A 419 -27.04 8.78 -12.46
CA GLU A 419 -28.40 9.32 -12.54
C GLU A 419 -28.38 10.75 -13.10
N CYS A 420 -29.56 11.33 -13.29
CA CYS A 420 -29.70 12.74 -13.67
C CYS A 420 -29.38 13.64 -12.49
N ILE A 421 -28.12 14.06 -12.42
CA ILE A 421 -27.57 14.94 -11.38
C ILE A 421 -28.16 16.35 -11.41
N GLN A 422 -28.04 17.07 -10.30
CA GLN A 422 -28.19 18.52 -10.29
C GLN A 422 -26.89 19.21 -10.73
N GLU A 423 -27.00 20.49 -11.10
CA GLU A 423 -25.83 21.31 -11.41
C GLU A 423 -24.88 21.38 -10.21
N GLN A 424 -23.61 21.07 -10.45
CA GLN A 424 -22.57 21.04 -9.42
C GLN A 424 -21.18 21.30 -10.00
N SER A 425 -20.19 21.48 -9.13
CA SER A 425 -18.80 21.70 -9.54
C SER A 425 -17.81 20.99 -8.63
N PHE A 426 -16.71 20.53 -9.20
CA PHE A 426 -15.59 19.94 -8.48
C PHE A 426 -14.26 20.42 -9.06
N VAL A 427 -13.16 20.11 -8.39
CA VAL A 427 -11.81 20.55 -8.81
C VAL A 427 -10.89 19.36 -8.99
N ILE A 428 -10.15 19.37 -10.10
CA ILE A 428 -9.05 18.43 -10.35
C ILE A 428 -7.75 19.19 -10.09
N ARG A 429 -6.80 18.57 -9.38
CA ARG A 429 -5.51 19.17 -9.02
C ARG A 429 -4.38 18.19 -9.23
N ALA A 430 -3.20 18.71 -9.56
CA ALA A 430 -1.98 17.90 -9.51
C ALA A 430 -1.45 17.94 -8.07
N LEU A 431 -1.37 16.79 -7.39
CA LEU A 431 -0.96 16.75 -5.98
C LEU A 431 0.45 17.32 -5.82
N GLY A 432 0.60 18.26 -4.87
CA GLY A 432 1.86 18.98 -4.62
C GLY A 432 2.08 20.21 -5.49
N PHE A 433 1.14 20.55 -6.37
CA PHE A 433 1.12 21.78 -7.16
C PHE A 433 -0.13 22.61 -6.81
N THR A 434 -0.04 23.91 -7.04
CA THR A 434 -1.10 24.87 -6.70
C THR A 434 -2.16 25.01 -7.79
N ASP A 435 -1.85 24.55 -9.01
CA ASP A 435 -2.72 24.68 -10.17
C ASP A 435 -3.89 23.68 -10.10
N THR A 436 -5.07 24.16 -10.46
CA THR A 436 -6.32 23.38 -10.44
C THR A 436 -7.12 23.58 -11.73
N VAL A 437 -7.83 22.54 -12.17
CA VAL A 437 -8.91 22.62 -13.16
C VAL A 437 -10.24 22.74 -12.44
N ALA A 438 -11.01 23.78 -12.73
CA ALA A 438 -12.39 23.88 -12.29
C ALA A 438 -13.30 23.11 -13.27
N VAL A 439 -14.05 22.15 -12.77
CA VAL A 439 -14.98 21.33 -13.56
C VAL A 439 -16.41 21.64 -13.14
N ARG A 440 -17.18 22.24 -14.05
CA ARG A 440 -18.62 22.45 -13.91
C ARG A 440 -19.36 21.29 -14.56
N VAL A 441 -20.36 20.75 -13.89
CA VAL A 441 -21.10 19.56 -14.34
C VAL A 441 -22.58 19.91 -14.46
N LEU A 442 -23.12 19.74 -15.66
CA LEU A 442 -24.50 20.03 -16.03
C LEU A 442 -25.21 18.73 -16.47
N PRO A 443 -26.48 18.52 -16.09
CA PRO A 443 -27.23 17.37 -16.55
C PRO A 443 -27.65 17.48 -18.02
N GLN A 444 -27.54 16.38 -18.75
CA GLN A 444 -27.96 16.23 -20.15
C GLN A 444 -28.97 15.09 -20.29
N CYS A 445 -30.13 15.24 -19.64
CA CYS A 445 -31.20 14.24 -19.63
C CYS A 445 -32.43 14.62 -20.45
N GLU A 446 -32.64 15.92 -20.66
CA GLU A 446 -33.83 16.44 -21.33
C GLU A 446 -33.73 16.26 -22.85
N CYS A 447 -34.85 15.86 -23.46
CA CYS A 447 -34.98 15.79 -24.90
C CYS A 447 -35.41 17.15 -25.45
N ARG A 448 -34.57 17.78 -26.28
CA ARG A 448 -34.93 19.03 -26.98
C ARG A 448 -35.76 18.71 -28.23
N CYS A 449 -37.01 18.31 -28.02
CA CYS A 449 -37.95 17.98 -29.08
C CYS A 449 -38.47 19.23 -29.79
N ARG A 450 -38.97 19.06 -31.02
CA ARG A 450 -39.69 20.14 -31.70
C ARG A 450 -41.12 20.18 -31.18
N ASP A 451 -41.32 20.81 -30.03
CA ASP A 451 -42.65 20.91 -29.45
C ASP A 451 -43.50 21.88 -30.26
N LEU A 452 -44.50 21.34 -30.96
CA LEU A 452 -45.68 22.09 -31.42
C LEU A 452 -46.55 22.44 -30.20
N SER A 453 -45.96 23.18 -29.26
CA SER A 453 -46.40 23.41 -27.86
C SER A 453 -47.74 24.13 -27.70
N ARG A 454 -48.57 24.22 -28.74
CA ARG A 454 -49.89 24.86 -28.69
C ARG A 454 -51.02 24.07 -29.34
N ASP A 455 -50.76 22.95 -30.02
CA ASP A 455 -51.83 22.21 -30.69
C ASP A 455 -52.50 21.22 -29.73
N ARG A 456 -53.36 21.74 -28.85
CA ARG A 456 -54.19 20.93 -27.94
C ARG A 456 -55.14 19.98 -28.69
N SER A 457 -55.36 20.22 -29.98
CA SER A 457 -56.28 19.46 -30.82
C SER A 457 -55.89 17.99 -30.96
N PHE A 458 -54.59 17.69 -31.07
CA PHE A 458 -54.09 16.32 -31.29
C PHE A 458 -54.34 15.40 -30.09
N CYS A 459 -54.35 15.94 -28.87
CA CYS A 459 -54.62 15.21 -27.63
C CYS A 459 -56.07 15.42 -27.14
N HIS A 460 -57.01 15.61 -28.08
CA HIS A 460 -58.44 15.87 -27.82
C HIS A 460 -58.75 17.01 -26.82
N GLY A 461 -57.83 17.96 -26.67
CA GLY A 461 -57.94 19.07 -25.73
C GLY A 461 -57.77 18.71 -24.26
N LYS A 462 -57.35 17.47 -23.94
CA LYS A 462 -57.25 16.90 -22.59
C LYS A 462 -55.83 16.50 -22.21
N GLY A 463 -54.86 17.24 -22.74
CA GLY A 463 -53.43 17.02 -22.53
C GLY A 463 -52.58 17.91 -23.42
N PHE A 464 -51.27 17.69 -23.39
CA PHE A 464 -50.30 18.36 -24.26
C PHE A 464 -49.42 17.37 -25.01
N LEU A 465 -48.93 17.76 -26.18
CA LEU A 465 -48.02 16.95 -27.00
C LEU A 465 -46.57 17.18 -26.55
N GLU A 466 -45.85 16.10 -26.27
CA GLU A 466 -44.43 16.11 -25.89
C GLU A 466 -43.70 15.03 -26.71
N CYS A 467 -42.69 15.41 -27.50
CA CYS A 467 -41.83 14.47 -28.23
C CYS A 467 -42.59 13.38 -29.03
N GLY A 468 -43.72 13.72 -29.66
CA GLY A 468 -44.48 12.81 -30.52
C GLY A 468 -45.55 11.94 -29.83
N ILE A 469 -45.75 12.11 -28.52
CA ILE A 469 -46.82 11.46 -27.74
C ILE A 469 -47.66 12.49 -26.97
N CYS A 470 -48.88 12.12 -26.59
CA CYS A 470 -49.72 12.95 -25.73
C CYS A 470 -49.50 12.63 -24.25
N ARG A 471 -49.26 13.67 -23.45
CA ARG A 471 -49.34 13.62 -21.98
C ARG A 471 -50.69 14.14 -21.54
N CYS A 472 -51.54 13.21 -21.11
CA CYS A 472 -52.91 13.49 -20.71
C CYS A 472 -53.00 14.13 -19.33
N ASP A 473 -54.00 14.98 -19.16
CA ASP A 473 -54.34 15.57 -17.86
C ASP A 473 -54.88 14.48 -16.91
N THR A 474 -54.84 14.73 -15.61
CA THR A 474 -55.35 13.81 -14.58
C THR A 474 -56.81 13.41 -14.86
N GLY A 475 -57.06 12.10 -14.93
CA GLY A 475 -58.38 11.53 -15.23
C GLY A 475 -58.60 11.13 -16.69
N TYR A 476 -57.65 11.43 -17.59
CA TYR A 476 -57.65 11.01 -18.99
C TYR A 476 -56.45 10.12 -19.31
N ILE A 477 -56.64 9.16 -20.21
CA ILE A 477 -55.61 8.21 -20.65
C ILE A 477 -55.84 7.83 -22.12
N GLY A 478 -54.89 7.11 -22.73
CA GLY A 478 -54.91 6.75 -24.14
C GLY A 478 -53.87 7.54 -24.94
N LYS A 479 -53.55 7.06 -26.14
CA LYS A 479 -52.45 7.62 -26.96
C LYS A 479 -52.69 9.08 -27.38
N THR A 480 -53.97 9.46 -27.45
CA THR A 480 -54.46 10.78 -27.81
C THR A 480 -55.37 11.37 -26.72
N CYS A 481 -55.35 10.82 -25.51
CA CYS A 481 -56.21 11.21 -24.39
C CYS A 481 -57.72 11.01 -24.65
N GLU A 482 -58.05 10.00 -25.44
CA GLU A 482 -59.41 9.66 -25.88
C GLU A 482 -60.28 9.02 -24.79
N CYS A 483 -59.66 8.48 -23.74
CA CYS A 483 -60.33 7.70 -22.70
C CYS A 483 -60.34 8.42 -21.35
N GLN A 484 -61.46 8.32 -20.62
CA GLN A 484 -61.57 8.82 -19.24
C GLN A 484 -61.51 7.64 -18.25
N THR A 485 -60.74 7.78 -17.18
CA THR A 485 -60.40 6.68 -16.25
C THR A 485 -61.59 6.13 -15.45
N GLN A 486 -62.75 6.82 -15.45
CA GLN A 486 -63.99 6.38 -14.78
C GLN A 486 -65.01 5.72 -15.73
N GLY A 487 -64.62 5.39 -16.97
CA GLY A 487 -65.49 4.77 -17.98
C GLY A 487 -65.42 3.23 -18.05
N ARG A 488 -66.43 2.61 -18.70
CA ARG A 488 -66.46 1.16 -18.96
C ARG A 488 -65.37 0.75 -19.98
N SER A 489 -64.51 -0.21 -19.65
CA SER A 489 -63.65 -0.89 -20.63
C SER A 489 -64.52 -1.63 -21.65
N SER A 490 -64.23 -1.49 -22.95
CA SER A 490 -64.86 -2.33 -23.98
C SER A 490 -64.17 -3.70 -24.01
N GLN A 491 -64.95 -4.78 -24.12
CA GLN A 491 -64.45 -6.16 -24.20
C GLN A 491 -63.40 -6.38 -25.31
N GLU A 492 -63.45 -5.61 -26.41
CA GLU A 492 -62.45 -5.66 -27.50
C GLU A 492 -61.07 -5.13 -27.10
N LEU A 493 -60.99 -4.21 -26.13
CA LEU A 493 -59.71 -3.62 -25.68
C LEU A 493 -59.03 -4.45 -24.59
N GLU A 494 -59.74 -5.37 -23.93
CA GLU A 494 -59.15 -6.23 -22.88
C GLU A 494 -58.18 -7.28 -23.45
N GLY A 495 -58.28 -7.59 -24.75
CA GLY A 495 -57.37 -8.47 -25.44
C GLY A 495 -55.93 -7.94 -25.47
N SER A 496 -55.73 -6.63 -25.63
CA SER A 496 -54.39 -6.01 -25.69
C SER A 496 -53.72 -5.88 -24.32
N CYS A 497 -54.45 -6.16 -23.23
CA CYS A 497 -53.95 -6.19 -21.85
C CYS A 497 -53.50 -7.58 -21.38
N ARG A 498 -53.48 -8.57 -22.29
CA ARG A 498 -52.93 -9.90 -22.02
C ARG A 498 -51.64 -10.11 -22.81
N LYS A 499 -50.64 -10.73 -22.17
CA LYS A 499 -49.36 -11.07 -22.79
C LYS A 499 -49.53 -12.17 -23.85
N ASP A 500 -50.33 -13.17 -23.52
CA ASP A 500 -50.75 -14.27 -24.38
C ASP A 500 -52.17 -14.72 -23.99
N ASN A 501 -52.81 -15.57 -24.80
CA ASN A 501 -54.20 -16.01 -24.55
C ASN A 501 -54.38 -16.71 -23.18
N ASN A 502 -53.30 -17.27 -22.61
CA ASN A 502 -53.31 -17.97 -21.33
C ASN A 502 -52.98 -17.07 -20.13
N SER A 503 -52.38 -15.89 -20.35
CA SER A 503 -52.07 -14.93 -19.29
C SER A 503 -53.32 -14.27 -18.72
N VAL A 504 -53.23 -13.96 -17.43
CA VAL A 504 -54.21 -13.10 -16.74
C VAL A 504 -54.04 -11.66 -17.24
N ILE A 505 -55.16 -10.95 -17.36
CA ILE A 505 -55.18 -9.53 -17.70
C ILE A 505 -54.26 -8.78 -16.74
N CYS A 506 -53.31 -8.02 -17.30
CA CYS A 506 -52.32 -7.24 -16.55
C CYS A 506 -51.60 -8.02 -15.44
N SER A 507 -51.34 -9.31 -15.68
CA SER A 507 -50.67 -10.23 -14.72
C SER A 507 -51.35 -10.31 -13.35
N GLY A 508 -52.59 -9.81 -13.23
CA GLY A 508 -53.29 -9.68 -11.95
C GLY A 508 -52.74 -8.60 -11.02
N LEU A 509 -51.81 -7.76 -11.48
CA LEU A 509 -51.14 -6.71 -10.70
C LEU A 509 -51.46 -5.30 -11.23
N GLY A 510 -52.53 -5.17 -12.00
CA GLY A 510 -52.98 -3.91 -12.58
C GLY A 510 -54.38 -4.01 -13.16
N ASP A 511 -54.97 -2.86 -13.46
CA ASP A 511 -56.29 -2.75 -14.06
C ASP A 511 -56.15 -2.45 -15.55
N CYS A 512 -56.86 -3.19 -16.40
CA CYS A 512 -56.88 -2.90 -17.84
C CYS A 512 -57.84 -1.75 -18.12
N VAL A 513 -57.30 -0.60 -18.49
CA VAL A 513 -58.08 0.60 -18.81
C VAL A 513 -57.72 1.03 -20.22
N CYS A 514 -58.72 1.01 -21.12
CA CYS A 514 -58.56 1.46 -22.51
C CYS A 514 -57.44 0.70 -23.27
N GLY A 515 -57.33 -0.61 -23.04
CA GLY A 515 -56.38 -1.48 -23.76
C GLY A 515 -54.93 -1.41 -23.29
N GLN A 516 -54.68 -0.69 -22.18
CA GLN A 516 -53.39 -0.64 -21.49
C GLN A 516 -53.54 -1.04 -20.03
N CYS A 517 -52.47 -1.57 -19.44
CA CYS A 517 -52.44 -1.95 -18.03
C CYS A 517 -51.97 -0.81 -17.14
N LEU A 518 -52.81 -0.44 -16.18
CA LEU A 518 -52.45 0.46 -15.08
C LEU A 518 -52.02 -0.36 -13.88
N CYS A 519 -50.71 -0.44 -13.63
CA CYS A 519 -50.18 -1.25 -12.55
C CYS A 519 -50.55 -0.70 -11.17
N HIS A 520 -50.90 -1.58 -10.26
CA HIS A 520 -51.24 -1.21 -8.89
C HIS A 520 -50.02 -0.63 -8.17
N THR A 521 -50.24 0.41 -7.38
CA THR A 521 -49.23 0.94 -6.46
C THR A 521 -49.15 0.03 -5.24
N SER A 522 -47.94 -0.39 -4.85
CA SER A 522 -47.74 -1.22 -3.68
C SER A 522 -47.51 -0.38 -2.42
N ASP A 523 -48.05 -0.81 -1.29
CA ASP A 523 -47.80 -0.20 0.02
C ASP A 523 -46.40 -0.52 0.58
N VAL A 524 -45.64 -1.41 -0.08
CA VAL A 524 -44.29 -1.78 0.34
C VAL A 524 -43.30 -0.68 -0.07
N PRO A 525 -42.52 -0.10 0.87
CA PRO A 525 -41.56 0.95 0.57
C PRO A 525 -40.58 0.53 -0.53
N GLY A 526 -40.51 1.35 -1.59
CA GLY A 526 -39.61 1.13 -2.72
C GLY A 526 -40.05 0.07 -3.73
N LYS A 527 -41.13 -0.70 -3.48
CA LYS A 527 -41.65 -1.67 -4.45
C LYS A 527 -42.44 -0.95 -5.55
N GLN A 528 -42.05 -1.20 -6.79
CA GLN A 528 -42.72 -0.67 -7.97
C GLN A 528 -43.03 -1.82 -8.92
N ILE A 529 -44.28 -1.86 -9.39
CA ILE A 529 -44.76 -2.78 -10.41
C ILE A 529 -44.82 -2.00 -11.72
N TYR A 530 -44.28 -2.58 -12.79
CA TYR A 530 -44.20 -1.96 -14.10
C TYR A 530 -44.20 -3.04 -15.20
N GLY A 531 -44.12 -2.59 -16.45
CA GLY A 531 -44.22 -3.48 -17.61
C GLY A 531 -45.54 -3.29 -18.35
N GLN A 532 -45.61 -3.76 -19.59
CA GLN A 532 -46.78 -3.58 -20.45
C GLN A 532 -48.02 -4.28 -19.87
N TYR A 533 -47.79 -5.39 -19.19
CA TYR A 533 -48.80 -6.24 -18.58
C TYR A 533 -48.63 -6.28 -17.06
N CYS A 534 -47.92 -5.31 -16.46
CA CYS A 534 -47.60 -5.30 -15.03
C CYS A 534 -46.88 -6.56 -14.53
N GLU A 535 -46.06 -7.15 -15.40
CA GLU A 535 -45.38 -8.42 -15.19
C GLU A 535 -44.03 -8.28 -14.47
N CYS A 536 -43.52 -7.06 -14.34
CA CYS A 536 -42.22 -6.77 -13.76
C CYS A 536 -42.34 -6.05 -12.42
N ASP A 537 -41.38 -6.31 -11.54
CA ASP A 537 -41.15 -5.50 -10.36
C ASP A 537 -39.64 -5.32 -10.09
N ASN A 538 -39.32 -4.46 -9.13
CA ASN A 538 -37.97 -4.12 -8.73
C ASN A 538 -37.53 -4.75 -7.39
N VAL A 539 -38.21 -5.79 -6.91
CA VAL A 539 -37.91 -6.45 -5.61
C VAL A 539 -37.69 -7.96 -5.73
N ASN A 540 -38.21 -8.60 -6.78
CA ASN A 540 -38.12 -10.03 -7.04
C ASN A 540 -36.89 -10.37 -7.89
N CYS A 541 -35.70 -10.01 -7.40
CA CYS A 541 -34.42 -10.49 -7.95
C CYS A 541 -33.63 -11.26 -6.90
N GLU A 542 -32.55 -11.94 -7.33
CA GLU A 542 -31.65 -12.65 -6.42
C GLU A 542 -31.07 -11.74 -5.33
N ARG A 543 -30.82 -12.33 -4.15
CA ARG A 543 -30.33 -11.61 -2.97
C ARG A 543 -28.90 -11.99 -2.64
N HIS A 544 -28.11 -10.99 -2.27
CA HIS A 544 -26.77 -11.15 -1.74
C HIS A 544 -26.66 -10.36 -0.42
N ASN A 545 -26.09 -10.98 0.61
CA ASN A 545 -26.04 -10.43 1.98
C ASN A 545 -27.40 -9.94 2.52
N GLY A 546 -28.48 -10.65 2.18
CA GLY A 546 -29.85 -10.32 2.61
C GLY A 546 -30.53 -9.20 1.79
N GLN A 547 -29.80 -8.51 0.92
CA GLN A 547 -30.31 -7.41 0.10
C GLN A 547 -30.54 -7.86 -1.36
N VAL A 548 -31.59 -7.34 -1.99
CA VAL A 548 -31.88 -7.59 -3.42
C VAL A 548 -30.75 -7.00 -4.26
N CYS A 549 -30.16 -7.80 -5.15
CA CYS A 549 -29.01 -7.42 -5.99
C CYS A 549 -27.79 -6.89 -5.22
N GLY A 550 -27.61 -7.32 -3.97
CA GLY A 550 -26.53 -6.83 -3.11
C GLY A 550 -26.72 -5.39 -2.62
N GLY A 551 -27.94 -4.85 -2.75
CA GLY A 551 -28.28 -3.49 -2.36
C GLY A 551 -28.02 -2.44 -3.45
N PRO A 552 -28.53 -1.21 -3.26
CA PRO A 552 -28.47 -0.15 -4.27
C PRO A 552 -27.03 0.26 -4.62
N GLY A 553 -26.05 0.02 -3.73
CA GLY A 553 -24.64 0.29 -3.99
C GLY A 553 -23.95 -0.71 -4.93
N ARG A 554 -24.55 -1.89 -5.17
CA ARG A 554 -24.00 -2.95 -6.03
C ARG A 554 -24.80 -3.16 -7.30
N GLY A 555 -26.12 -3.06 -7.23
CA GLY A 555 -26.98 -3.29 -8.39
C GLY A 555 -28.43 -2.90 -8.16
N LEU A 556 -29.15 -2.80 -9.26
CA LEU A 556 -30.59 -2.50 -9.29
C LEU A 556 -31.34 -3.71 -9.84
N CYS A 557 -32.45 -4.07 -9.20
CA CYS A 557 -33.32 -5.14 -9.69
C CYS A 557 -34.19 -4.65 -10.83
N SER A 558 -34.21 -5.40 -11.93
CA SER A 558 -35.06 -5.13 -13.08
C SER A 558 -35.69 -6.43 -13.57
N CYS A 559 -36.95 -6.66 -13.19
CA CYS A 559 -37.79 -7.74 -13.75
C CYS A 559 -37.17 -9.14 -13.64
N GLY A 560 -36.67 -9.50 -12.45
CA GLY A 560 -36.06 -10.81 -12.20
C GLY A 560 -34.54 -10.86 -12.35
N GLU A 561 -33.94 -9.87 -13.01
CA GLU A 561 -32.49 -9.81 -13.22
C GLU A 561 -31.84 -8.63 -12.48
N CYS A 562 -30.65 -8.87 -11.91
CA CYS A 562 -29.86 -7.84 -11.27
C CYS A 562 -28.96 -7.13 -12.27
N ARG A 563 -29.15 -5.81 -12.41
CA ARG A 563 -28.24 -4.95 -13.14
C ARG A 563 -27.15 -4.44 -12.23
N CYS A 564 -25.97 -5.03 -12.37
CA CYS A 564 -24.84 -4.66 -11.57
C CYS A 564 -24.29 -3.31 -12.00
N LEU A 565 -24.03 -2.46 -11.01
CA LEU A 565 -23.34 -1.21 -11.21
C LEU A 565 -21.91 -1.50 -11.67
N GLN A 566 -21.32 -0.53 -12.38
CA GLN A 566 -19.94 -0.63 -12.86
C GLN A 566 -18.98 -0.96 -11.72
N GLY A 567 -18.24 -2.07 -11.87
CA GLY A 567 -17.35 -2.62 -10.85
C GLY A 567 -17.87 -3.92 -10.22
N PHE A 568 -19.15 -4.28 -10.45
CA PHE A 568 -19.76 -5.51 -9.96
C PHE A 568 -20.24 -6.41 -11.09
N ASP A 569 -20.32 -7.70 -10.80
CA ASP A 569 -20.75 -8.76 -11.72
C ASP A 569 -21.45 -9.91 -10.95
N GLY A 570 -22.01 -10.85 -11.69
CA GLY A 570 -22.74 -12.00 -11.16
C GLY A 570 -24.25 -11.79 -11.10
N SER A 571 -24.98 -12.89 -10.92
CA SER A 571 -26.44 -12.95 -10.96
C SER A 571 -27.15 -12.08 -9.92
N ALA A 572 -26.48 -11.81 -8.79
CA ALA A 572 -26.95 -10.98 -7.68
C ALA A 572 -25.99 -9.82 -7.37
N CYS A 573 -25.09 -9.47 -8.30
CA CYS A 573 -24.03 -8.46 -8.12
C CYS A 573 -23.10 -8.73 -6.94
N GLN A 574 -22.89 -10.01 -6.66
CA GLN A 574 -22.06 -10.52 -5.58
C GLN A 574 -20.56 -10.35 -5.86
N CYS A 575 -20.17 -10.37 -7.13
CA CYS A 575 -18.78 -10.44 -7.56
C CYS A 575 -18.24 -9.04 -7.81
N GLU A 576 -17.12 -8.67 -7.19
CA GLU A 576 -16.41 -7.45 -7.56
C GLU A 576 -15.47 -7.74 -8.74
N ARG A 577 -15.45 -6.86 -9.74
CA ARG A 577 -14.62 -7.00 -10.95
C ARG A 577 -13.16 -6.64 -10.71
N THR A 578 -12.86 -5.89 -9.66
CA THR A 578 -11.47 -5.56 -9.32
C THR A 578 -10.71 -6.82 -8.95
N THR A 579 -9.44 -6.87 -9.34
CA THR A 579 -8.51 -7.92 -8.94
C THR A 579 -7.50 -7.41 -7.91
N GLU A 580 -7.62 -6.16 -7.45
CA GLU A 580 -6.65 -5.53 -6.55
C GLU A 580 -6.47 -6.29 -5.23
N GLY A 581 -7.54 -6.85 -4.67
CA GLY A 581 -7.50 -7.70 -3.47
C GLY A 581 -6.84 -9.06 -3.68
N CYS A 582 -6.65 -9.47 -4.95
CA CYS A 582 -5.90 -10.67 -5.32
C CYS A 582 -4.42 -10.39 -5.64
N LEU A 583 -4.01 -9.13 -5.74
CA LEU A 583 -2.64 -8.75 -6.09
C LEU A 583 -1.80 -8.60 -4.82
N ASN A 584 -0.60 -9.19 -4.82
CA ASN A 584 0.40 -8.92 -3.78
C ASN A 584 1.10 -7.55 -4.01
N PRO A 585 1.97 -7.08 -3.09
CA PRO A 585 2.71 -5.81 -3.28
C PRO A 585 3.54 -5.73 -4.57
N GLN A 586 3.94 -6.87 -5.12
CA GLN A 586 4.67 -7.02 -6.38
C GLN A 586 3.74 -7.09 -7.61
N ARG A 587 2.44 -6.90 -7.41
CA ARG A 587 1.37 -6.97 -8.43
C ARG A 587 1.28 -8.33 -9.13
N VAL A 588 1.57 -9.41 -8.42
CA VAL A 588 1.36 -10.79 -8.88
C VAL A 588 0.03 -11.30 -8.33
N GLU A 589 -0.81 -11.81 -9.23
CA GLU A 589 -2.10 -12.40 -8.88
C GLU A 589 -1.91 -13.69 -8.07
N CYS A 590 -2.44 -13.71 -6.84
CA CYS A 590 -2.48 -14.85 -5.94
C CYS A 590 -1.10 -15.54 -5.80
N SER A 591 -0.02 -14.73 -5.76
CA SER A 591 1.37 -15.16 -5.69
C SER A 591 1.79 -16.17 -6.77
N GLY A 592 1.06 -16.22 -7.90
CA GLY A 592 1.24 -17.17 -8.99
C GLY A 592 0.74 -18.60 -8.71
N ARG A 593 0.07 -18.82 -7.58
CA ARG A 593 -0.34 -20.14 -7.05
C ARG A 593 -1.85 -20.30 -6.91
N GLY A 594 -2.62 -19.38 -7.49
CA GLY A 594 -4.08 -19.41 -7.50
C GLY A 594 -4.67 -18.73 -8.72
N ARG A 595 -6.01 -18.62 -8.75
CA ARG A 595 -6.74 -17.78 -9.71
C ARG A 595 -7.61 -16.81 -8.94
N CYS A 596 -7.66 -15.56 -9.37
CA CYS A 596 -8.55 -14.57 -8.79
C CYS A 596 -9.98 -14.77 -9.31
N ARG A 597 -10.95 -14.88 -8.39
CA ARG A 597 -12.37 -14.82 -8.69
C ARG A 597 -13.09 -13.96 -7.68
N CYS A 598 -13.84 -12.97 -8.16
CA CYS A 598 -14.57 -12.03 -7.31
C CYS A 598 -13.69 -11.36 -6.25
N ASN A 599 -12.50 -10.93 -6.65
CA ASN A 599 -11.51 -10.29 -5.78
C ASN A 599 -11.01 -11.18 -4.62
N VAL A 600 -11.16 -12.51 -4.75
CA VAL A 600 -10.68 -13.52 -3.80
C VAL A 600 -9.83 -14.57 -4.54
N CYS A 601 -8.70 -14.97 -3.94
CA CYS A 601 -7.84 -15.99 -4.52
C CYS A 601 -8.33 -17.41 -4.25
N GLU A 602 -8.60 -18.16 -5.32
CA GLU A 602 -8.76 -19.62 -5.29
C GLU A 602 -7.37 -20.27 -5.35
N CYS A 603 -6.80 -20.59 -4.19
CA CYS A 603 -5.47 -21.18 -4.06
C CYS A 603 -5.42 -22.67 -4.46
N LYS A 604 -4.31 -23.10 -5.07
CA LYS A 604 -4.03 -24.51 -5.40
C LYS A 604 -3.15 -25.16 -4.33
N ASP A 605 -3.08 -26.50 -4.29
CA ASP A 605 -2.15 -27.30 -3.48
C ASP A 605 -2.03 -26.90 -1.99
N ASN A 606 -3.18 -26.67 -1.34
CA ASN A 606 -3.31 -26.33 0.09
C ASN A 606 -2.68 -24.99 0.54
N TYR A 607 -2.25 -24.15 -0.41
CA TYR A 607 -1.90 -22.76 -0.10
C TYR A 607 -3.11 -22.03 0.47
N GLN A 608 -2.88 -21.19 1.46
CA GLN A 608 -3.97 -20.55 2.22
C GLN A 608 -4.31 -19.15 1.68
N PRO A 609 -5.59 -18.74 1.75
CA PRO A 609 -5.99 -17.37 1.52
C PRO A 609 -5.36 -16.42 2.57
N PRO A 610 -5.20 -15.12 2.28
CA PRO A 610 -5.86 -14.39 1.18
C PRO A 610 -5.10 -14.38 -0.15
N LEU A 611 -3.77 -14.55 -0.17
CA LEU A 611 -2.94 -14.36 -1.37
C LEU A 611 -2.15 -15.60 -1.81
N CYS A 612 -2.43 -16.77 -1.24
CA CYS A 612 -1.76 -18.04 -1.58
C CYS A 612 -0.23 -18.02 -1.38
N GLN A 613 0.25 -17.30 -0.35
CA GLN A 613 1.69 -17.20 -0.05
C GLN A 613 2.19 -18.39 0.75
N GLU A 614 1.46 -18.78 1.79
CA GLU A 614 1.89 -19.81 2.72
C GLU A 614 1.11 -21.11 2.53
N CYS A 615 1.83 -22.22 2.65
CA CYS A 615 1.25 -23.56 2.73
C CYS A 615 1.79 -24.25 3.99
N PRO A 616 1.11 -24.09 5.14
CA PRO A 616 1.54 -24.72 6.40
C PRO A 616 1.59 -26.24 6.34
N GLY A 617 0.70 -26.85 5.55
CA GLY A 617 0.63 -28.29 5.34
C GLY A 617 1.56 -28.85 4.27
N CYS A 618 2.35 -28.02 3.59
CA CYS A 618 3.24 -28.49 2.54
C CYS A 618 4.51 -29.14 3.12
N PRO A 619 5.01 -30.24 2.51
CA PRO A 619 6.24 -30.87 2.93
C PRO A 619 7.43 -29.92 2.78
N SER A 620 8.45 -30.11 3.61
CA SER A 620 9.63 -29.24 3.59
C SER A 620 10.43 -29.41 2.30
N PRO A 621 10.75 -28.32 1.58
CA PRO A 621 11.50 -28.40 0.32
C PRO A 621 13.01 -28.65 0.52
N CYS A 622 13.50 -28.65 1.78
CA CYS A 622 14.93 -28.82 2.10
C CYS A 622 15.55 -30.05 1.41
N GLY A 623 14.99 -31.24 1.61
CA GLY A 623 15.55 -32.48 1.04
C GLY A 623 15.65 -32.48 -0.49
N LYS A 624 14.80 -31.73 -1.20
CA LYS A 624 14.83 -31.61 -2.67
C LYS A 624 15.98 -30.71 -3.15
N HIS A 625 16.39 -29.73 -2.36
CA HIS A 625 17.29 -28.66 -2.80
C HIS A 625 18.74 -28.80 -2.31
N ILE A 626 19.08 -29.80 -1.48
CA ILE A 626 20.45 -30.02 -1.01
C ILE A 626 21.46 -30.20 -2.15
N SER A 627 21.12 -30.98 -3.18
CA SER A 627 22.00 -31.17 -4.34
C SER A 627 22.21 -29.89 -5.16
N CYS A 628 21.22 -28.99 -5.17
CA CYS A 628 21.35 -27.66 -5.78
C CYS A 628 22.15 -26.69 -4.91
N ALA A 629 21.99 -26.76 -3.59
CA ALA A 629 22.78 -25.95 -2.64
C ALA A 629 24.27 -26.29 -2.74
N GLU A 630 24.60 -27.59 -2.79
CA GLU A 630 25.96 -28.08 -2.96
C GLU A 630 26.58 -27.60 -4.28
N CYS A 631 25.80 -27.69 -5.35
CA CYS A 631 26.22 -27.32 -6.68
C CYS A 631 26.44 -25.80 -6.85
N LEU A 632 25.49 -24.97 -6.40
CA LEU A 632 25.53 -23.52 -6.60
C LEU A 632 26.63 -22.82 -5.79
N LYS A 633 26.99 -23.34 -4.60
CA LYS A 633 27.94 -22.69 -3.70
C LYS A 633 29.33 -23.33 -3.71
N PHE A 634 29.42 -24.66 -3.87
CA PHE A 634 30.68 -25.40 -3.74
C PHE A 634 31.14 -26.05 -5.05
N ASP A 635 30.40 -25.91 -6.16
CA ASP A 635 30.68 -26.53 -7.46
C ASP A 635 30.87 -28.07 -7.38
N LYS A 636 30.15 -28.70 -6.45
CA LYS A 636 30.27 -30.12 -6.10
C LYS A 636 28.94 -30.87 -6.24
N GLY A 637 28.98 -32.18 -5.94
CA GLY A 637 27.81 -33.03 -5.90
C GLY A 637 27.33 -33.51 -7.28
N PRO A 638 26.15 -34.15 -7.33
CA PRO A 638 25.63 -34.78 -8.54
C PRO A 638 25.29 -33.79 -9.67
N PHE A 639 25.11 -32.51 -9.33
CA PHE A 639 24.77 -31.46 -10.29
C PHE A 639 25.93 -30.56 -10.71
N GLY A 640 27.16 -30.76 -10.21
CA GLY A 640 28.28 -29.85 -10.45
C GLY A 640 28.56 -29.50 -11.93
N LYS A 641 28.29 -30.40 -12.87
CA LYS A 641 28.44 -30.14 -14.32
C LYS A 641 27.21 -29.57 -15.02
N ASN A 642 26.01 -29.72 -14.43
CA ASN A 642 24.73 -29.36 -15.04
C ASN A 642 23.88 -28.46 -14.12
N CYS A 643 24.54 -27.65 -13.29
CA CYS A 643 23.93 -26.87 -12.22
C CYS A 643 22.79 -25.98 -12.72
N SER A 644 23.08 -25.20 -13.76
CA SER A 644 22.20 -24.15 -14.27
C SER A 644 20.91 -24.71 -14.88
N ALA A 645 20.96 -25.93 -15.42
CA ALA A 645 19.77 -26.58 -15.98
C ALA A 645 18.96 -27.32 -14.92
N ALA A 646 19.62 -27.99 -13.96
CA ALA A 646 18.96 -28.75 -12.90
C ALA A 646 18.35 -27.86 -11.80
N CYS A 647 18.92 -26.66 -11.58
CA CYS A 647 18.55 -25.75 -10.49
C CYS A 647 18.00 -24.41 -11.00
N ARG A 648 17.33 -24.41 -12.16
CA ARG A 648 16.86 -23.20 -12.85
C ARG A 648 15.94 -22.32 -12.01
N ASP A 649 15.14 -22.92 -11.13
CA ASP A 649 14.16 -22.22 -10.30
C ASP A 649 14.76 -21.72 -8.96
N LEU A 650 16.07 -21.89 -8.75
CA LEU A 650 16.80 -21.41 -7.58
C LEU A 650 17.74 -20.28 -7.94
N GLN A 651 17.64 -19.18 -7.22
CA GLN A 651 18.55 -18.05 -7.34
C GLN A 651 19.47 -17.97 -6.12
N LEU A 652 20.79 -18.06 -6.33
CA LEU A 652 21.77 -17.94 -5.25
C LEU A 652 21.87 -16.48 -4.78
N SER A 653 21.78 -16.28 -3.45
CA SER A 653 22.06 -15.02 -2.77
C SER A 653 23.38 -15.11 -2.02
N ASN A 654 24.18 -14.04 -2.10
CA ASN A 654 25.41 -13.90 -1.30
C ASN A 654 25.13 -13.41 0.13
N ASN A 655 23.94 -12.85 0.39
CA ASN A 655 23.54 -12.35 1.69
C ASN A 655 22.48 -13.27 2.33
N PRO A 656 22.42 -13.34 3.67
CA PRO A 656 21.38 -14.09 4.38
C PRO A 656 19.98 -13.63 3.97
N VAL A 657 19.11 -14.59 3.64
CA VAL A 657 17.74 -14.36 3.20
C VAL A 657 16.75 -14.63 4.31
N LYS A 658 15.55 -14.04 4.23
CA LYS A 658 14.49 -14.28 5.21
C LYS A 658 13.66 -15.47 4.74
N GLY A 659 13.82 -16.62 5.38
CA GLY A 659 13.13 -17.82 4.93
C GLY A 659 13.28 -19.02 5.85
N ARG A 660 12.91 -20.18 5.34
CA ARG A 660 13.03 -21.44 6.09
C ARG A 660 14.50 -21.84 6.17
N THR A 661 14.97 -22.10 7.39
CA THR A 661 16.32 -22.64 7.61
C THR A 661 16.29 -24.15 7.40
N CYS A 662 17.19 -24.64 6.57
CA CYS A 662 17.39 -26.04 6.25
C CYS A 662 18.80 -26.47 6.66
N LYS A 663 18.92 -27.69 7.19
CA LYS A 663 20.22 -28.32 7.48
C LYS A 663 20.15 -29.76 7.03
N GLU A 664 20.88 -30.07 5.96
CA GLU A 664 20.87 -31.38 5.31
C GLU A 664 22.30 -31.86 5.04
N ARG A 665 22.46 -33.14 4.71
CA ARG A 665 23.78 -33.73 4.39
C ARG A 665 24.09 -33.64 2.90
N ASP A 666 25.29 -33.18 2.56
CA ASP A 666 25.79 -33.16 1.17
C ASP A 666 26.20 -34.55 0.67
N SER A 667 26.67 -34.62 -0.57
CA SER A 667 27.12 -35.88 -1.20
C SER A 667 28.33 -36.53 -0.51
N GLU A 668 29.11 -35.76 0.27
CA GLU A 668 30.28 -36.20 1.05
C GLU A 668 29.91 -36.56 2.50
N GLY A 669 28.65 -36.39 2.90
CA GLY A 669 28.14 -36.68 4.25
C GLY A 669 28.34 -35.56 5.28
N CYS A 670 28.78 -34.37 4.84
CA CYS A 670 28.91 -33.20 5.69
C CYS A 670 27.58 -32.45 5.82
N TRP A 671 27.35 -31.80 6.96
CA TRP A 671 26.15 -30.98 7.12
C TRP A 671 26.32 -29.62 6.46
N VAL A 672 25.35 -29.25 5.64
CA VAL A 672 25.24 -27.96 4.97
C VAL A 672 24.01 -27.24 5.48
N THR A 673 24.21 -26.02 5.98
CA THR A 673 23.14 -25.13 6.43
C THR A 673 22.84 -24.13 5.31
N TYR A 674 21.57 -23.99 4.96
CA TYR A 674 21.11 -23.04 3.95
C TYR A 674 19.71 -22.52 4.27
N MET A 675 19.39 -21.34 3.76
CA MET A 675 18.10 -20.68 3.94
C MET A 675 17.37 -20.60 2.60
N LEU A 676 16.09 -20.94 2.59
CA LEU A 676 15.22 -20.88 1.41
C LEU A 676 14.13 -19.84 1.62
N GLU A 677 14.17 -18.78 0.82
CA GLU A 677 13.11 -17.77 0.71
C GLU A 677 12.26 -18.07 -0.52
N GLN A 678 10.99 -18.42 -0.31
CA GLN A 678 10.06 -18.75 -1.39
C GLN A 678 9.63 -17.48 -2.14
N GLN A 679 9.68 -17.53 -3.47
CA GLN A 679 9.30 -16.42 -4.34
C GLN A 679 7.94 -16.67 -5.00
N ASP A 680 7.43 -15.61 -5.64
CA ASP A 680 6.22 -15.66 -6.46
C ASP A 680 6.37 -16.63 -7.66
N GLY A 681 5.31 -17.38 -7.94
CA GLY A 681 5.29 -18.44 -8.95
C GLY A 681 5.51 -19.83 -8.36
N TRP A 682 5.54 -20.86 -9.21
CA TRP A 682 5.63 -22.25 -8.77
C TRP A 682 7.07 -22.68 -8.50
N ASP A 683 7.33 -23.25 -7.31
CA ASP A 683 8.61 -23.86 -6.93
C ASP A 683 9.87 -22.98 -7.13
N ARG A 684 9.71 -21.66 -7.10
CA ARG A 684 10.83 -20.69 -7.18
C ARG A 684 11.31 -20.26 -5.81
N TYR A 685 12.63 -20.28 -5.60
CA TYR A 685 13.26 -19.94 -4.33
C TYR A 685 14.53 -19.11 -4.51
N ILE A 686 14.79 -18.20 -3.57
CA ILE A 686 16.13 -17.63 -3.36
C ILE A 686 16.80 -18.46 -2.27
N ILE A 687 18.02 -18.92 -2.55
CA ILE A 687 18.81 -19.75 -1.63
C ILE A 687 20.04 -19.00 -1.16
N TYR A 688 20.26 -18.99 0.15
CA TYR A 688 21.54 -18.60 0.76
C TYR A 688 22.18 -19.83 1.38
N VAL A 689 23.43 -20.13 1.02
CA VAL A 689 24.16 -21.30 1.51
C VAL A 689 25.33 -20.82 2.37
N ASP A 690 25.42 -21.33 3.60
CA ASP A 690 26.53 -21.04 4.50
C ASP A 690 27.84 -21.60 3.91
N GLU A 691 28.93 -20.86 4.06
CA GLU A 691 30.26 -21.26 3.57
C GLU A 691 30.85 -22.37 4.43
N ASN A 692 30.48 -22.44 5.70
CA ASN A 692 31.02 -23.42 6.64
C ASN A 692 30.25 -24.73 6.59
N ARG A 693 30.92 -25.80 6.13
CA ARG A 693 30.41 -27.18 6.19
C ARG A 693 30.85 -27.85 7.48
N GLU A 694 29.92 -28.48 8.19
CA GLU A 694 30.26 -29.27 9.38
C GLU A 694 30.53 -30.72 8.97
N CYS A 695 31.81 -31.04 8.77
CA CYS A 695 32.28 -32.40 8.53
C CYS A 695 32.83 -32.98 9.85
N VAL A 696 32.34 -34.14 10.28
CA VAL A 696 32.91 -34.82 11.45
C VAL A 696 34.29 -35.36 11.06
N ALA A 697 35.36 -34.81 11.63
CA ALA A 697 36.69 -35.40 11.50
C ALA A 697 36.69 -36.76 12.22
N GLY A 698 37.08 -37.82 11.51
CA GLY A 698 37.22 -39.15 12.11
C GLY A 698 38.18 -39.14 13.31
N PRO A 699 38.07 -40.10 14.25
CA PRO A 699 38.94 -40.16 15.41
C PRO A 699 40.40 -40.23 14.96
N ASN A 700 41.27 -39.46 15.63
CA ASN A 700 42.67 -39.35 15.25
C ASN A 700 43.43 -40.61 15.68
N ILE A 701 43.38 -41.65 14.84
CA ILE A 701 43.91 -43.00 15.14
C ILE A 701 45.37 -42.93 15.60
N ALA A 702 46.17 -42.04 15.01
CA ALA A 702 47.57 -41.83 15.40
C ALA A 702 47.74 -41.35 16.85
N ALA A 703 46.86 -40.48 17.34
CA ALA A 703 46.91 -39.98 18.72
C ALA A 703 46.47 -41.06 19.73
N ILE A 704 45.45 -41.85 19.39
CA ILE A 704 44.97 -42.94 20.24
C ILE A 704 46.03 -44.05 20.34
N VAL A 705 46.57 -44.49 19.20
CA VAL A 705 47.61 -45.54 19.16
C VAL A 705 48.91 -45.03 19.76
N GLY A 706 49.33 -43.81 19.44
CA GLY A 706 50.53 -43.20 20.00
C GLY A 706 50.45 -43.03 21.52
N GLY A 707 49.30 -42.55 22.04
CA GLY A 707 49.08 -42.37 23.47
C GLY A 707 49.04 -43.68 24.26
N THR A 708 48.41 -44.72 23.71
CA THR A 708 48.37 -46.05 24.35
C THR A 708 49.75 -46.70 24.38
N VAL A 709 50.51 -46.67 23.28
CA VAL A 709 51.87 -47.23 23.23
C VAL A 709 52.80 -46.48 24.19
N ALA A 710 52.77 -45.15 24.20
CA ALA A 710 53.59 -44.36 25.11
C ALA A 710 53.26 -44.63 26.59
N GLY A 711 51.98 -44.79 26.93
CA GLY A 711 51.54 -45.12 28.28
C GLY A 711 52.07 -46.48 28.77
N ILE A 712 52.02 -47.50 27.92
CA ILE A 712 52.55 -48.85 28.25
C ILE A 712 54.07 -48.78 28.50
N VAL A 713 54.81 -48.07 27.64
CA VAL A 713 56.26 -47.91 27.80
C VAL A 713 56.61 -47.16 29.08
N LEU A 714 55.89 -46.08 29.40
CA LEU A 714 56.11 -45.29 30.62
C LEU A 714 55.87 -46.13 31.89
N ILE A 715 54.80 -46.92 31.94
CA ILE A 715 54.53 -47.81 33.06
C ILE A 715 55.64 -48.85 33.21
N GLY A 716 56.12 -49.43 32.10
CA GLY A 716 57.25 -50.37 32.10
C GLY A 716 58.53 -49.75 32.66
N VAL A 717 58.89 -48.53 32.23
CA VAL A 717 60.05 -47.79 32.76
C VAL A 717 59.88 -47.48 34.24
N LEU A 718 58.68 -47.06 34.67
CA LEU A 718 58.41 -46.70 36.06
C LEU A 718 58.53 -47.93 36.98
N LEU A 719 58.05 -49.10 36.55
CA LEU A 719 58.25 -50.36 37.28
C LEU A 719 59.73 -50.75 37.35
N LEU A 720 60.52 -50.56 36.29
CA LEU A 720 61.96 -50.80 36.31
C LEU A 720 62.69 -49.84 37.27
N VAL A 721 62.30 -48.56 37.32
CA VAL A 721 62.85 -47.58 38.26
C VAL A 721 62.50 -47.94 39.70
N ILE A 722 61.25 -48.34 39.98
CA ILE A 722 60.83 -48.81 41.31
C ILE A 722 61.64 -50.07 41.70
N TRP A 723 61.77 -51.03 40.80
CA TRP A 723 62.56 -52.24 41.05
C TRP A 723 64.04 -51.90 41.33
N LYS A 724 64.65 -51.00 40.54
CA LYS A 724 66.02 -50.52 40.75
C LYS A 724 66.18 -49.78 42.08
N ALA A 725 65.18 -48.99 42.48
CA ALA A 725 65.18 -48.27 43.76
C ALA A 725 65.04 -49.22 44.95
N LEU A 726 64.13 -50.21 44.86
CA LEU A 726 63.93 -51.22 45.91
C LEU A 726 65.15 -52.13 46.07
N THR A 727 65.74 -52.59 44.97
CA THR A 727 66.98 -53.38 45.00
C THR A 727 68.15 -52.57 45.58
N HIS A 728 68.33 -51.32 45.16
CA HIS A 728 69.35 -50.44 45.73
C HIS A 728 69.14 -50.15 47.23
N LEU A 729 67.89 -49.98 47.67
CA LEU A 729 67.56 -49.84 49.10
C LEU A 729 67.84 -51.12 49.89
N SER A 730 67.53 -52.29 49.32
CA SER A 730 67.85 -53.59 49.91
C SER A 730 69.36 -53.79 50.02
N ASP A 731 70.10 -53.52 48.94
CA ASP A 731 71.56 -53.60 48.90
C ASP A 731 72.20 -52.63 49.89
N LEU A 732 71.70 -51.40 50.02
CA LEU A 732 72.15 -50.46 51.05
C LEU A 732 71.87 -50.97 52.47
N ARG A 733 70.74 -51.65 52.67
CA ARG A 733 70.36 -52.21 53.97
C ARG A 733 71.24 -53.40 54.32
N GLU A 734 71.51 -54.29 53.37
CA GLU A 734 72.46 -55.39 53.52
C GLU A 734 73.90 -54.88 53.69
N TYR A 735 74.33 -53.88 52.92
CA TYR A 735 75.66 -53.27 53.06
C TYR A 735 75.86 -52.68 54.47
N ARG A 736 74.85 -51.97 55.00
CA ARG A 736 74.88 -51.49 56.40
C ARG A 736 74.82 -52.63 57.42
N HIS A 737 74.15 -53.74 57.11
CA HIS A 737 74.15 -54.94 57.96
C HIS A 737 75.54 -55.59 57.97
N PHE A 738 76.15 -55.74 56.80
CA PHE A 738 77.51 -56.24 56.61
C PHE A 738 78.56 -55.35 57.30
N GLU A 739 78.48 -54.02 57.21
CA GLU A 739 79.36 -53.12 57.96
C GLU A 739 79.19 -53.27 59.48
N LYS A 740 77.95 -53.46 59.97
CA LYS A 740 77.69 -53.72 61.39
C LYS A 740 78.23 -55.06 61.85
N GLU A 741 78.18 -56.11 61.03
CA GLU A 741 78.78 -57.42 61.32
C GLU A 741 80.31 -57.37 61.24
N LYS A 742 80.87 -56.59 60.30
CA LYS A 742 82.32 -56.33 60.21
C LYS A 742 82.84 -55.58 61.43
N LEU A 743 82.09 -54.61 61.96
CA LEU A 743 82.43 -53.90 63.20
C LEU A 743 82.27 -54.76 64.46
N LYS A 744 81.38 -55.76 64.45
CA LYS A 744 81.20 -56.71 65.57
C LYS A 744 82.19 -57.87 65.58
N SER A 745 82.96 -58.06 64.52
CA SER A 745 83.95 -59.15 64.41
C SER A 745 85.39 -58.63 64.54
N GLN A 746 85.69 -57.98 65.65
CA GLN A 746 87.06 -57.98 66.17
C GLN A 746 87.30 -59.29 66.93
N TRP A 747 88.17 -60.11 66.36
CA TRP A 747 88.69 -61.33 66.98
C TRP A 747 89.58 -60.99 68.17
N ASN A 748 89.23 -61.46 69.37
CA ASN A 748 90.17 -61.59 70.48
C ASN A 748 90.77 -63.00 70.44
N ASN A 749 92.09 -63.05 70.28
CA ASN A 749 92.90 -64.24 70.49
C ASN A 749 92.98 -64.53 71.99
N ASP A 750 92.35 -65.60 72.47
CA ASP A 750 92.90 -66.35 73.61
C ASP A 750 92.37 -67.79 73.66
N ASN A 751 93.32 -68.73 73.75
CA ASN A 751 93.10 -70.18 73.72
C ASN A 751 92.86 -70.70 75.15
N PRO A 752 91.68 -71.28 75.47
CA PRO A 752 91.29 -71.66 76.83
C PRO A 752 91.96 -72.92 77.42
N LEU A 753 93.09 -73.41 76.86
CA LEU A 753 93.81 -74.59 77.38
C LEU A 753 95.13 -74.28 78.14
N PHE A 754 95.51 -73.01 78.30
CA PHE A 754 96.77 -72.65 78.98
C PHE A 754 96.53 -72.01 80.36
N LYS A 755 96.88 -72.74 81.44
CA LYS A 755 96.93 -72.23 82.83
C LYS A 755 98.38 -72.22 83.32
N SER A 756 98.92 -71.05 83.66
CA SER A 756 100.21 -70.91 84.36
C SER A 756 99.98 -70.88 85.89
N ALA A 757 100.90 -71.50 86.63
CA ALA A 757 100.75 -71.86 88.03
C ALA A 757 101.35 -70.80 88.96
N THR A 758 100.54 -70.12 89.78
CA THR A 758 101.02 -69.55 91.06
C THR A 758 99.86 -69.32 92.03
N THR A 759 99.98 -69.89 93.22
CA THR A 759 99.09 -69.73 94.38
C THR A 759 99.56 -68.58 95.26
N THR A 760 98.65 -67.77 95.78
CA THR A 760 98.96 -66.77 96.81
C THR A 760 97.88 -66.81 97.89
N VAL A 761 98.33 -67.02 99.12
CA VAL A 761 97.52 -67.11 100.33
C VAL A 761 97.76 -65.82 101.13
N MET A 762 96.70 -65.16 101.61
CA MET A 762 96.77 -64.37 102.84
C MET A 762 95.50 -64.45 103.67
N ASN A 763 95.76 -64.36 104.97
CA ASN A 763 95.04 -64.86 106.13
C ASN A 763 93.99 -63.85 106.65
N PRO A 764 92.78 -64.31 107.02
CA PRO A 764 91.72 -63.49 107.62
C PRO A 764 92.05 -63.16 109.09
N LYS A 765 92.67 -62.00 109.35
CA LYS A 765 92.85 -61.51 110.74
C LYS A 765 92.75 -60.00 110.99
N PHE A 766 92.16 -59.24 110.06
CA PHE A 766 91.81 -57.82 110.27
C PHE A 766 90.46 -57.58 109.58
N ALA A 767 89.31 -57.72 110.25
CA ALA A 767 88.75 -57.00 111.40
C ALA A 767 87.99 -55.73 110.99
N GLU A 768 86.70 -55.77 111.35
CA GLU A 768 85.68 -54.72 111.52
C GLU A 768 86.08 -53.25 111.28
N SER A 769 85.27 -52.56 110.46
CA SER A 769 84.65 -51.25 110.72
C SER A 769 83.55 -51.00 109.69
#